data_AF-A0AAV2T5P5-F1
#
_entry.id   AF-A0AAV2T5P5-F1
#
_cell.length_a   1.000
_cell.length_b   1.000
_cell.length_c   1.000
_cell.angle_alpha   90.00
_cell.angle_beta   90.00
_cell.angle_gamma   90.00
#
_symmetry.space_group_name_H-M   'P 1'
#
loop_
_entity.id
_entity.type
_entity.pdbx_description
1 polymer ?
#
loop_
_entity_poly.entity_id
_entity_poly.type
_entity_poly.pdbx_seq_one_letter_code
_entity_poly.pdbx_strand_id
1 'polypeptide(L)'
;MMRPLLRPRRIFYLILLTLLIVLFLGANFKAVNLTNNSALSDISQTGASINANDKAWTSAPYSKVHSLDMIALQCIVDGERSSGCYLINDRPVVPLSLVKSKYEVYGHVDRRWNNLIIHQSNTRIPTVIADRHEAAGRFMFFEQYNVERRPYVKLLTADEGVPLSSQWDPNGYPYPIQIAQFGLSHYTKLLNLREHILLSRKYVESTKKNFSQLSLDMDLLRPNNFVKQVLGEGASWSSVKGEERDGYRFSVSHGASAMNADRLILTIQLEDTNPRWHYFVLQGDKWNSGTYVKLRTLWSLCPPSEAVSEPTHTKRWTNLIYKCTTSPVSQDDPHLSISHDEQTITYWMSNCSSPSDVNGHTSRIRLARDLHSDLHKPMALKSGMNRNSRSPGMRHNGPNDEGRKCDTSVIVDTVQLYAGESDSENGAVINTLRLGRHYEDTEALLPTESNVETELLFHELRFLSASDWFLHHQNDLGAWAVPTPRRFRGRPTISAGWSSAMGQGHGISLLVRAFNYTKDAAYLECACKALAIFNRTTRDGGVRSYFFNQPDLPWFEEYPTDPGSFVLNGFIYALVGLYDLAQVRGLSKTKMCAEEAKQLFKAGLHTLSTLLPLFDSGTGTFYDLRHIVAVKDDHRTHGNHEISKASNPLSLGPNRARWDYHSVHIRQLRILASLASEYATQFLDTAARWTAYMSGNRSPHN
;
A
#
# COMPACT_ATOMS: atom_id res chain seq x y z
N MET A 1 60.62 23.79 -15.68
CA MET A 1 60.56 23.44 -17.11
C MET A 1 59.15 23.68 -17.63
N MET A 2 58.93 24.84 -18.26
CA MET A 2 57.67 25.19 -18.91
C MET A 2 57.48 24.36 -20.18
N ARG A 3 56.36 23.65 -20.31
CA ARG A 3 55.93 22.97 -21.54
C ARG A 3 55.37 23.99 -22.54
N PRO A 4 55.55 23.83 -23.86
CA PRO A 4 55.20 24.86 -24.82
C PRO A 4 53.69 24.90 -25.04
N LEU A 5 53.14 26.12 -25.00
CA LEU A 5 51.79 26.46 -25.42
C LEU A 5 51.57 26.04 -26.88
N LEU A 6 50.48 25.29 -27.12
CA LEU A 6 50.04 24.84 -28.44
C LEU A 6 49.84 26.04 -29.38
N ARG A 7 50.54 26.01 -30.53
CA ARG A 7 50.49 27.07 -31.55
C ARG A 7 49.05 27.34 -32.02
N PRO A 8 48.64 28.60 -32.22
CA PRO A 8 47.26 29.00 -32.55
C PRO A 8 46.70 28.35 -33.82
N ARG A 9 47.56 27.93 -34.76
CA ARG A 9 47.15 27.15 -35.93
C ARG A 9 46.51 25.80 -35.58
N ARG A 10 46.98 25.09 -34.54
CA ARG A 10 46.38 23.80 -34.14
C ARG A 10 45.03 23.96 -33.46
N ILE A 11 44.83 25.05 -32.72
CA ILE A 11 43.53 25.40 -32.11
C ILE A 11 42.53 25.77 -33.22
N PHE A 12 42.96 26.51 -34.24
CA PHE A 12 42.13 26.83 -35.40
C PHE A 12 41.68 25.56 -36.15
N TYR A 13 42.58 24.60 -36.39
CA TYR A 13 42.20 23.31 -37.01
C TYR A 13 41.30 22.46 -36.12
N LEU A 14 41.48 22.47 -34.80
CA LEU A 14 40.59 21.77 -33.86
C LEU A 14 39.19 22.40 -33.84
N ILE A 15 39.09 23.73 -33.85
CA ILE A 15 37.82 24.46 -33.91
C ILE A 15 37.13 24.21 -35.26
N LEU A 16 37.89 24.24 -36.37
CA LEU A 16 37.37 23.94 -37.71
C LEU A 16 36.90 22.48 -37.83
N LEU A 17 37.62 21.54 -37.23
CA LEU A 17 37.24 20.12 -37.17
C LEU A 17 35.99 19.93 -36.32
N THR A 18 35.86 20.61 -35.16
CA THR A 18 34.64 20.54 -34.35
C THR A 18 33.45 21.21 -35.04
N LEU A 19 33.65 22.33 -35.76
CA LEU A 19 32.60 22.97 -36.55
C LEU A 19 32.19 22.10 -37.75
N LEU A 20 33.12 21.43 -38.41
CA LEU A 20 32.83 20.45 -39.45
C LEU A 20 32.10 19.23 -38.90
N ILE A 21 32.45 18.73 -37.70
CA ILE A 21 31.72 17.64 -37.04
C ILE A 21 30.31 18.09 -36.63
N VAL A 22 30.15 19.30 -36.10
CA VAL A 22 28.83 19.86 -35.73
C VAL A 22 27.98 20.14 -36.99
N LEU A 23 28.58 20.60 -38.09
CA LEU A 23 27.89 20.79 -39.37
C LEU A 23 27.59 19.46 -40.06
N PHE A 24 28.45 18.44 -39.94
CA PHE A 24 28.20 17.11 -40.49
C PHE A 24 27.14 16.34 -39.69
N LEU A 25 27.09 16.55 -38.36
CA LEU A 25 25.99 16.11 -37.52
C LEU A 25 24.72 16.91 -37.84
N GLY A 26 24.80 18.24 -37.96
CA GLY A 26 23.67 19.12 -38.26
C GLY A 26 23.06 18.94 -39.66
N ALA A 27 23.87 18.61 -40.67
CA ALA A 27 23.42 18.40 -42.05
C ALA A 27 22.86 16.98 -42.29
N ASN A 28 23.14 16.02 -41.40
CA ASN A 28 22.47 14.71 -41.39
C ASN A 28 21.25 14.66 -40.45
N PHE A 29 20.96 15.74 -39.72
CA PHE A 29 19.72 15.87 -38.96
C PHE A 29 18.61 16.47 -39.83
N LYS A 30 17.97 15.62 -40.64
CA LYS A 30 16.55 15.84 -40.95
C LYS A 30 15.78 15.67 -39.64
N ALA A 31 15.05 16.70 -39.25
CA ALA A 31 14.17 16.69 -38.09
C ALA A 31 13.23 15.47 -38.13
N VAL A 32 13.50 14.51 -37.25
CA VAL A 32 12.56 13.42 -36.94
C VAL A 32 11.58 13.99 -35.93
N ASN A 33 10.36 14.27 -36.38
CA ASN A 33 9.20 14.44 -35.53
C ASN A 33 9.03 13.17 -34.68
N LEU A 34 9.31 13.25 -33.38
CA LEU A 34 8.98 12.21 -32.40
C LEU A 34 7.51 12.34 -31.98
N THR A 35 6.64 12.14 -32.96
CA THR A 35 5.27 11.68 -32.77
C THR A 35 5.13 10.47 -33.67
N ASN A 36 5.49 9.28 -33.17
CA ASN A 36 4.95 8.02 -33.68
C ASN A 36 5.23 6.85 -32.74
N ASN A 37 4.13 6.22 -32.34
CA ASN A 37 3.96 4.99 -31.58
C ASN A 37 4.44 3.74 -32.33
N SER A 38 5.66 3.70 -32.88
CA SER A 38 6.06 2.57 -33.76
C SER A 38 7.45 1.99 -33.49
N ALA A 39 8.04 2.20 -32.31
CA ALA A 39 9.31 1.55 -31.91
C ALA A 39 9.20 0.72 -30.62
N LEU A 40 7.97 0.47 -30.14
CA LEU A 40 7.64 -0.50 -29.08
C LEU A 40 6.98 -1.78 -29.64
N SER A 41 6.94 -1.93 -30.97
CA SER A 41 6.39 -3.09 -31.67
C SER A 41 7.43 -4.13 -32.13
N ASP A 42 8.73 -3.84 -32.02
CA ASP A 42 9.78 -4.68 -32.62
C ASP A 42 10.66 -5.45 -31.62
N ILE A 43 10.28 -5.49 -30.34
CA ILE A 43 10.77 -6.51 -29.38
C ILE A 43 9.62 -7.47 -28.99
N SER A 44 8.65 -7.62 -29.89
CA SER A 44 7.67 -8.72 -29.89
C SER A 44 7.87 -9.73 -31.03
N GLN A 45 8.95 -9.60 -31.82
CA GLN A 45 9.24 -10.49 -32.94
C GLN A 45 10.55 -11.27 -32.77
N THR A 46 10.65 -12.00 -31.67
CA THR A 46 11.25 -13.35 -31.70
C THR A 46 10.29 -14.32 -31.01
N GLY A 47 9.01 -14.23 -31.37
CA GLY A 47 8.16 -15.40 -31.38
C GLY A 47 8.58 -16.24 -32.57
N ALA A 48 8.97 -17.49 -32.34
CA ALA A 48 9.13 -18.45 -33.42
C ALA A 48 7.83 -18.44 -34.25
N SER A 49 7.92 -17.96 -35.48
CA SER A 49 6.86 -18.10 -36.48
C SER A 49 6.74 -19.58 -36.81
N ILE A 50 5.79 -20.27 -36.18
CA ILE A 50 5.27 -21.51 -36.73
C ILE A 50 4.47 -21.10 -37.96
N ASN A 51 4.93 -21.50 -39.14
CA ASN A 51 4.27 -21.29 -40.41
C ASN A 51 2.78 -21.68 -40.31
N ALA A 52 1.91 -20.70 -40.44
CA ALA A 52 0.49 -20.89 -40.70
C ALA A 52 0.31 -21.28 -42.17
N ASN A 53 0.68 -22.52 -42.48
CA ASN A 53 0.19 -23.24 -43.65
C ASN A 53 -0.04 -24.68 -43.20
N ASP A 54 -1.12 -24.87 -42.43
CA ASP A 54 -1.89 -26.11 -42.49
C ASP A 54 -3.30 -25.87 -41.94
N LYS A 55 -4.24 -25.82 -42.89
CA LYS A 55 -5.69 -26.07 -42.78
C LYS A 55 -6.46 -25.29 -41.71
N ALA A 56 -7.08 -24.21 -42.18
CA ALA A 56 -8.32 -23.71 -41.60
C ALA A 56 -9.29 -24.88 -41.35
N TRP A 57 -9.66 -25.09 -40.08
CA TRP A 57 -10.81 -25.90 -39.74
C TRP A 57 -12.05 -25.12 -40.16
N THR A 58 -12.55 -25.46 -41.34
CA THR A 58 -13.88 -25.09 -41.79
C THR A 58 -14.89 -25.57 -40.74
N SER A 59 -15.77 -24.66 -40.34
CA SER A 59 -16.93 -24.98 -39.51
C SER A 59 -17.79 -26.01 -40.22
N ALA A 60 -17.67 -27.28 -39.82
CA ALA A 60 -18.59 -28.32 -40.23
C ALA A 60 -19.97 -28.05 -39.59
N PRO A 61 -21.07 -28.25 -40.33
CA PRO A 61 -22.41 -28.09 -39.78
C PRO A 61 -22.64 -29.14 -38.68
N TYR A 62 -23.33 -28.74 -37.61
CA TYR A 62 -23.80 -29.57 -36.51
C TYR A 62 -24.30 -30.93 -37.02
N SER A 63 -23.45 -31.96 -36.92
CA SER A 63 -23.81 -33.34 -37.16
C SER A 63 -23.91 -34.08 -35.82
N LYS A 64 -24.87 -35.00 -35.77
CA LYS A 64 -25.31 -35.78 -34.61
C LYS A 64 -24.15 -36.24 -33.72
N VAL A 65 -24.36 -36.09 -32.41
CA VAL A 65 -23.55 -36.62 -31.31
C VAL A 65 -23.14 -38.08 -31.61
N HIS A 66 -21.89 -38.29 -31.99
CA HIS A 66 -21.21 -39.56 -31.77
C HIS A 66 -21.03 -39.70 -30.27
N SER A 67 -21.46 -40.82 -29.70
CA SER A 67 -21.14 -41.19 -28.33
C SER A 67 -19.62 -41.08 -28.15
N LEU A 68 -19.17 -40.24 -27.23
CA LEU A 68 -17.77 -40.19 -26.84
C LEU A 68 -17.41 -41.56 -26.28
N ASP A 69 -16.53 -42.29 -26.98
CA ASP A 69 -15.93 -43.49 -26.43
C ASP A 69 -14.98 -43.05 -25.32
N MET A 70 -15.49 -43.14 -24.09
CA MET A 70 -14.81 -42.74 -22.87
C MET A 70 -14.46 -44.00 -22.09
N ILE A 71 -13.17 -44.30 -22.03
CA ILE A 71 -12.64 -45.42 -21.26
C ILE A 71 -11.95 -44.86 -20.02
N ALA A 72 -12.40 -45.26 -18.83
CA ALA A 72 -11.71 -44.88 -17.61
C ALA A 72 -10.32 -45.53 -17.57
N LEU A 73 -9.30 -44.71 -17.32
CA LEU A 73 -7.91 -45.15 -17.18
C LEU A 73 -7.47 -45.04 -15.72
N GLN A 74 -6.57 -45.94 -15.34
CA GLN A 74 -5.80 -45.80 -14.11
C GLN A 74 -4.49 -45.08 -14.43
N CYS A 75 -4.33 -43.85 -13.95
CA CYS A 75 -3.07 -43.12 -14.06
C CYS A 75 -2.17 -43.40 -12.87
N ILE A 76 -0.87 -43.48 -13.12
CA ILE A 76 0.17 -43.52 -12.10
C ILE A 76 0.99 -42.23 -12.21
N VAL A 77 1.00 -41.41 -11.16
CA VAL A 77 1.77 -40.17 -11.08
C VAL A 77 2.75 -40.30 -9.92
N ASP A 78 4.05 -40.26 -10.23
CA ASP A 78 5.15 -40.48 -9.27
C ASP A 78 5.03 -41.75 -8.42
N GLY A 79 4.49 -42.82 -9.02
CA GLY A 79 4.29 -44.10 -8.34
C GLY A 79 2.97 -44.22 -7.56
N GLU A 80 2.18 -43.15 -7.45
CA GLU A 80 0.87 -43.16 -6.80
C GLU A 80 -0.28 -43.26 -7.81
N ARG A 81 -1.31 -44.03 -7.46
CA ARG A 81 -2.51 -44.22 -8.30
C ARG A 81 -3.42 -42.99 -8.19
N SER A 82 -3.75 -42.38 -9.32
CA SER A 82 -4.74 -41.29 -9.43
C SER A 82 -5.97 -41.75 -10.19
N SER A 83 -7.15 -41.38 -9.69
CA SER A 83 -8.43 -41.57 -10.37
C SER A 83 -8.73 -40.41 -11.33
N GLY A 84 -9.71 -40.59 -12.22
CA GLY A 84 -10.22 -39.53 -13.09
C GLY A 84 -9.47 -39.32 -14.41
N CYS A 85 -8.57 -40.23 -14.78
CA CYS A 85 -8.02 -40.26 -16.13
C CYS A 85 -8.95 -40.98 -17.09
N TYR A 86 -8.99 -40.52 -18.33
CA TYR A 86 -9.85 -41.08 -19.35
C TYR A 86 -9.09 -41.20 -20.68
N LEU A 87 -9.44 -42.20 -21.47
CA LEU A 87 -9.19 -42.22 -22.89
C LEU A 87 -10.46 -41.70 -23.57
N ILE A 88 -10.36 -40.56 -24.25
CA ILE A 88 -11.48 -39.97 -25.00
C ILE A 88 -11.07 -39.97 -26.46
N ASN A 89 -11.75 -40.78 -27.29
CA ASN A 89 -11.42 -40.96 -28.72
C ASN A 89 -9.90 -41.25 -28.92
N ASP A 90 -9.39 -42.26 -28.21
CA ASP A 90 -7.97 -42.68 -28.19
C ASP A 90 -6.97 -41.63 -27.71
N ARG A 91 -7.42 -40.52 -27.13
CA ARG A 91 -6.55 -39.51 -26.52
C ARG A 91 -6.59 -39.62 -25.00
N PRO A 92 -5.45 -39.81 -24.33
CA PRO A 92 -5.40 -39.80 -22.88
C PRO A 92 -5.63 -38.37 -22.39
N VAL A 93 -6.53 -38.23 -21.43
CA VAL A 93 -6.88 -36.97 -20.77
C VAL A 93 -6.72 -37.15 -19.27
N VAL A 94 -6.05 -36.18 -18.64
CA VAL A 94 -5.82 -36.14 -17.20
C VAL A 94 -6.70 -35.05 -16.54
N PRO A 95 -7.12 -35.22 -15.27
CA PRO A 95 -7.85 -34.19 -14.56
C PRO A 95 -7.06 -32.88 -14.44
N LEU A 96 -7.72 -31.75 -14.71
CA LEU A 96 -7.12 -30.44 -14.46
C LEU A 96 -6.74 -30.25 -12.98
N SER A 97 -7.49 -30.82 -12.04
CA SER A 97 -7.17 -30.78 -10.61
C SER A 97 -5.79 -31.39 -10.31
N LEU A 98 -5.47 -32.51 -10.96
CA LEU A 98 -4.18 -33.19 -10.84
C LEU A 98 -3.04 -32.33 -11.43
N VAL A 99 -3.28 -31.70 -12.58
CA VAL A 99 -2.31 -30.77 -13.19
C VAL A 99 -2.05 -29.56 -12.27
N LYS A 100 -3.13 -28.96 -11.71
CA LYS A 100 -3.03 -27.81 -10.80
C LYS A 100 -2.26 -28.15 -9.53
N SER A 101 -2.55 -29.28 -8.89
CA SER A 101 -1.86 -29.68 -7.66
C SER A 101 -0.40 -30.04 -7.93
N LYS A 102 -0.11 -30.72 -9.04
CA LYS A 102 1.23 -31.23 -9.33
C LYS A 102 2.20 -30.16 -9.81
N TYR A 103 1.74 -29.27 -10.67
CA TYR A 103 2.57 -28.23 -11.28
C TYR A 103 2.40 -26.85 -10.65
N GLU A 104 1.58 -26.76 -9.58
CA GLU A 104 1.26 -25.50 -8.88
C GLU A 104 0.71 -24.40 -9.82
N VAL A 105 -0.06 -24.81 -10.85
CA VAL A 105 -0.67 -23.90 -11.84
C VAL A 105 -2.10 -23.54 -11.48
N TYR A 106 -2.60 -22.46 -12.09
CA TYR A 106 -3.92 -21.91 -11.83
C TYR A 106 -4.80 -22.04 -13.07
N GLY A 107 -6.11 -22.07 -12.87
CA GLY A 107 -7.04 -22.20 -14.00
C GLY A 107 -8.46 -22.53 -13.58
N HIS A 108 -9.38 -22.26 -14.49
CA HIS A 108 -10.81 -22.52 -14.37
C HIS A 108 -11.45 -22.75 -15.74
N VAL A 109 -12.65 -23.31 -15.74
CA VAL A 109 -13.48 -23.45 -16.94
C VAL A 109 -14.44 -22.27 -16.99
N ASP A 110 -14.35 -21.47 -18.04
CA ASP A 110 -15.33 -20.45 -18.34
C ASP A 110 -16.48 -21.08 -19.15
N ARG A 111 -17.58 -21.34 -18.45
CA ARG A 111 -18.77 -21.97 -19.05
C ARG A 111 -19.53 -21.04 -20.00
N ARG A 112 -19.33 -19.72 -19.92
CA ARG A 112 -19.99 -18.75 -20.78
C ARG A 112 -19.43 -18.81 -22.20
N TRP A 113 -18.11 -19.01 -22.31
CA TRP A 113 -17.40 -19.08 -23.59
C TRP A 113 -16.92 -20.48 -23.96
N ASN A 114 -17.24 -21.49 -23.13
CA ASN A 114 -16.79 -22.87 -23.26
C ASN A 114 -15.24 -22.99 -23.36
N ASN A 115 -14.53 -22.16 -22.61
CA ASN A 115 -13.08 -22.06 -22.65
C ASN A 115 -12.44 -22.65 -21.38
N LEU A 116 -11.32 -23.35 -21.54
CA LEU A 116 -10.43 -23.72 -20.44
C LEU A 116 -9.30 -22.69 -20.35
N ILE A 117 -9.18 -22.01 -19.20
CA ILE A 117 -8.15 -21.01 -18.96
C ILE A 117 -7.12 -21.58 -17.97
N ILE A 118 -5.85 -21.58 -18.36
CA ILE A 118 -4.73 -22.02 -17.52
C ILE A 118 -3.68 -20.89 -17.44
N HIS A 119 -3.13 -20.67 -16.26
CA HIS A 119 -2.10 -19.68 -15.98
C HIS A 119 -1.00 -20.29 -15.10
N GLN A 120 0.27 -20.00 -15.44
CA GLN A 120 1.40 -20.42 -14.61
C GLN A 120 1.44 -19.67 -13.26
N SER A 121 1.03 -18.40 -13.27
CA SER A 121 0.98 -17.53 -12.08
C SER A 121 -0.44 -17.04 -11.80
N ASN A 122 -0.75 -16.76 -10.53
CA ASN A 122 -2.01 -16.16 -10.09
C ASN A 122 -1.92 -14.64 -9.91
N THR A 123 -0.80 -14.04 -10.28
CA THR A 123 -0.53 -12.61 -10.19
C THR A 123 -0.21 -12.10 -11.59
N ARG A 124 -0.58 -10.86 -11.90
CA ARG A 124 -0.21 -10.20 -13.17
C ARG A 124 0.49 -8.89 -12.86
N ILE A 125 1.39 -8.49 -13.75
CA ILE A 125 2.01 -7.17 -13.73
C ILE A 125 1.35 -6.36 -14.84
N PRO A 126 0.48 -5.38 -14.53
CA PRO A 126 -0.06 -4.46 -15.53
C PRO A 126 1.06 -3.83 -16.36
N THR A 127 1.04 -4.03 -17.68
CA THR A 127 2.06 -3.50 -18.62
C THR A 127 1.77 -2.07 -19.05
N VAL A 128 0.52 -1.63 -18.94
CA VAL A 128 0.06 -0.27 -19.28
C VAL A 128 0.52 0.80 -18.27
N ILE A 129 0.86 0.40 -17.05
CA ILE A 129 1.35 1.32 -16.01
C ILE A 129 2.86 1.15 -15.92
N ALA A 130 3.59 2.19 -16.32
CA ALA A 130 5.04 2.19 -16.23
C ALA A 130 5.49 2.11 -14.78
N ASP A 131 6.41 1.20 -14.49
CA ASP A 131 7.12 1.12 -13.22
C ASP A 131 7.98 2.38 -13.05
N ARG A 132 7.53 3.33 -12.22
CA ARG A 132 8.18 4.64 -12.02
C ARG A 132 8.34 4.93 -10.53
N HIS A 133 9.35 5.74 -10.21
CA HIS A 133 9.59 6.22 -8.86
C HIS A 133 10.14 7.64 -8.88
N GLU A 134 9.63 8.50 -8.00
CA GLU A 134 10.03 9.90 -7.89
C GLU A 134 10.36 10.19 -6.43
N ALA A 135 11.58 10.64 -6.11
CA ALA A 135 12.04 10.74 -4.73
C ALA A 135 11.12 11.55 -3.79
N ALA A 136 10.55 12.64 -4.31
CA ALA A 136 9.61 13.50 -3.58
C ALA A 136 8.18 13.45 -4.16
N GLY A 137 7.91 12.51 -5.07
CA GLY A 137 6.65 12.36 -5.80
C GLY A 137 6.05 10.98 -5.60
N ARG A 138 5.57 10.34 -6.68
CA ARG A 138 4.98 8.99 -6.61
C ARG A 138 5.94 7.96 -6.01
N PHE A 139 5.42 7.09 -5.15
CA PHE A 139 6.21 6.01 -4.57
C PHE A 139 5.95 4.70 -5.32
N MET A 140 6.87 4.32 -6.18
CA MET A 140 6.84 3.06 -6.92
C MET A 140 5.45 2.81 -7.56
N PHE A 141 4.88 1.64 -7.30
CA PHE A 141 3.57 1.18 -7.80
C PHE A 141 2.50 1.16 -6.70
N PHE A 142 2.58 2.08 -5.71
CA PHE A 142 1.72 2.06 -4.52
C PHE A 142 0.33 2.68 -4.77
N GLU A 143 0.07 3.26 -5.94
CA GLU A 143 -1.27 3.69 -6.35
C GLU A 143 -2.27 2.53 -6.33
N GLN A 144 -1.82 1.31 -6.65
CA GLN A 144 -2.66 0.12 -6.67
C GLN A 144 -2.88 -0.50 -5.28
N TYR A 145 -2.18 -0.01 -4.24
CA TYR A 145 -2.27 -0.57 -2.90
C TYR A 145 -3.42 0.03 -2.12
N ASN A 146 -4.28 -0.82 -1.58
CA ASN A 146 -5.24 -0.47 -0.54
C ASN A 146 -4.81 -1.18 0.75
N VAL A 147 -4.02 -0.49 1.57
CA VAL A 147 -3.31 -1.11 2.71
C VAL A 147 -4.30 -1.44 3.81
N GLU A 148 -5.22 -0.52 4.09
CA GLU A 148 -6.26 -0.65 5.09
C GLU A 148 -7.21 -1.80 4.81
N ARG A 149 -7.48 -2.17 3.56
CA ARG A 149 -8.32 -3.35 3.23
C ARG A 149 -7.62 -4.69 3.39
N ARG A 150 -6.33 -4.72 3.73
CA ARG A 150 -5.61 -5.98 3.96
C ARG A 150 -6.19 -6.70 5.20
N PRO A 151 -6.25 -8.05 5.19
CA PRO A 151 -6.83 -8.85 6.27
C PRO A 151 -6.08 -8.70 7.60
N TYR A 152 -4.77 -8.45 7.53
CA TYR A 152 -3.92 -8.27 8.70
C TYR A 152 -3.87 -6.82 9.20
N VAL A 153 -4.63 -5.89 8.62
CA VAL A 153 -4.94 -4.62 9.31
C VAL A 153 -6.16 -4.88 10.19
N LYS A 154 -6.01 -4.77 11.51
CA LYS A 154 -7.12 -4.88 12.45
C LYS A 154 -8.14 -3.78 12.23
N LEU A 155 -7.68 -2.52 12.31
CA LEU A 155 -8.47 -1.30 12.16
C LEU A 155 -7.54 -0.10 11.89
N LEU A 156 -8.13 1.06 11.61
CA LEU A 156 -7.44 2.35 11.58
C LEU A 156 -7.75 3.09 12.89
N THR A 157 -6.74 3.47 13.67
CA THR A 157 -6.94 4.24 14.91
C THR A 157 -7.64 5.56 14.59
N ALA A 158 -8.50 6.05 15.49
CA ALA A 158 -9.27 7.27 15.25
C ALA A 158 -8.52 8.53 15.69
N ASP A 159 -7.69 8.44 16.71
CA ASP A 159 -6.85 9.53 17.19
C ASP A 159 -5.69 9.83 16.25
N GLU A 160 -4.80 8.85 16.03
CA GLU A 160 -3.60 9.05 15.20
C GLU A 160 -3.88 8.90 13.70
N GLY A 161 -4.95 8.15 13.35
CA GLY A 161 -5.34 7.96 11.95
C GLY A 161 -4.46 6.95 11.20
N VAL A 162 -3.87 5.97 11.90
CA VAL A 162 -2.92 4.99 11.32
C VAL A 162 -3.38 3.53 11.50
N PRO A 163 -2.94 2.60 10.64
CA PRO A 163 -3.37 1.21 10.73
C PRO A 163 -2.71 0.46 11.89
N LEU A 164 -3.51 -0.30 12.64
CA LEU A 164 -3.01 -1.33 13.55
C LEU A 164 -2.93 -2.67 12.85
N SER A 165 -1.76 -3.31 12.95
CA SER A 165 -1.51 -4.63 12.40
C SER A 165 -1.95 -5.70 13.38
N SER A 166 -2.55 -6.78 12.87
CA SER A 166 -2.79 -8.02 13.61
C SER A 166 -1.97 -9.19 13.06
N GLN A 167 -0.90 -8.89 12.30
CA GLN A 167 -0.16 -9.87 11.51
C GLN A 167 0.55 -10.93 12.38
N TRP A 168 1.13 -10.53 13.51
CA TRP A 168 1.82 -11.45 14.45
C TRP A 168 1.26 -11.43 15.87
N ASP A 169 0.41 -10.47 16.19
CA ASP A 169 -0.28 -10.36 17.47
C ASP A 169 -1.77 -10.06 17.21
N PRO A 170 -2.70 -10.93 17.63
CA PRO A 170 -4.12 -10.71 17.41
C PRO A 170 -4.70 -9.48 18.12
N ASN A 171 -4.05 -8.99 19.17
CA ASN A 171 -4.51 -7.83 19.94
C ASN A 171 -4.32 -6.52 19.19
N GLY A 172 -3.48 -6.50 18.15
CA GLY A 172 -3.22 -5.31 17.36
C GLY A 172 -1.99 -4.56 17.87
N TYR A 173 -1.16 -4.08 16.95
CA TYR A 173 0.02 -3.28 17.26
C TYR A 173 0.37 -2.33 16.11
N PRO A 174 0.98 -1.16 16.38
CA PRO A 174 1.47 -0.31 15.31
C PRO A 174 2.66 -1.00 14.62
N TYR A 175 2.55 -1.18 13.30
CA TYR A 175 3.61 -1.79 12.51
C TYR A 175 4.18 -0.77 11.51
N PRO A 176 5.41 -0.26 11.71
CA PRO A 176 5.97 0.83 10.92
C PRO A 176 5.89 0.61 9.40
N ILE A 177 6.18 -0.61 8.93
CA ILE A 177 6.09 -0.92 7.49
C ILE A 177 4.67 -0.69 6.95
N GLN A 178 3.66 -1.13 7.69
CA GLN A 178 2.27 -1.01 7.25
C GLN A 178 1.78 0.44 7.32
N ILE A 179 2.17 1.18 8.36
CA ILE A 179 1.85 2.60 8.52
C ILE A 179 2.51 3.41 7.39
N ALA A 180 3.77 3.16 7.08
CA ALA A 180 4.45 3.86 6.00
C ALA A 180 3.88 3.52 4.63
N GLN A 181 3.59 2.23 4.36
CA GLN A 181 2.93 1.83 3.12
C GLN A 181 1.56 2.50 2.96
N PHE A 182 0.80 2.63 4.06
CA PHE A 182 -0.47 3.34 4.08
C PHE A 182 -0.26 4.81 3.66
N GLY A 183 0.62 5.55 4.33
CA GLY A 183 0.93 6.94 3.98
C GLY A 183 1.42 7.12 2.53
N LEU A 184 2.37 6.30 2.09
CA LEU A 184 2.94 6.35 0.73
C LEU A 184 1.89 6.04 -0.35
N SER A 185 0.98 5.10 -0.09
CA SER A 185 -0.12 4.79 -1.01
C SER A 185 -1.12 5.94 -1.12
N HIS A 186 -1.51 6.56 0.01
CA HIS A 186 -2.43 7.70 -0.01
C HIS A 186 -1.78 8.94 -0.65
N TYR A 187 -0.48 9.19 -0.43
CA TYR A 187 0.23 10.26 -1.12
C TYR A 187 0.26 10.06 -2.64
N THR A 188 0.54 8.83 -3.09
CA THR A 188 0.56 8.51 -4.52
C THR A 188 -0.84 8.68 -5.15
N LYS A 189 -1.89 8.22 -4.46
CA LYS A 189 -3.30 8.43 -4.89
C LYS A 189 -3.68 9.91 -4.92
N LEU A 190 -3.25 10.71 -3.94
CA LEU A 190 -3.45 12.16 -3.92
C LEU A 190 -2.87 12.82 -5.17
N LEU A 191 -1.62 12.49 -5.53
CA LEU A 191 -0.97 13.05 -6.72
C LEU A 191 -1.67 12.61 -8.02
N ASN A 192 -2.06 11.35 -8.12
CA ASN A 192 -2.81 10.83 -9.27
C ASN A 192 -4.16 11.52 -9.43
N LEU A 193 -4.90 11.67 -8.34
CA LEU A 193 -6.20 12.34 -8.34
C LEU A 193 -6.05 13.81 -8.76
N ARG A 194 -5.05 14.53 -8.21
CA ARG A 194 -4.74 15.91 -8.64
C ARG A 194 -4.43 16.02 -10.12
N GLU A 195 -3.60 15.12 -10.65
CA GLU A 195 -3.29 15.10 -12.09
C GLU A 195 -4.54 14.82 -12.93
N HIS A 196 -5.35 13.83 -12.54
CA HIS A 196 -6.58 13.49 -13.25
C HIS A 196 -7.57 14.66 -13.30
N ILE A 197 -7.75 15.38 -12.19
CA ILE A 197 -8.60 16.58 -12.12
C ILE A 197 -8.07 17.67 -13.06
N LEU A 198 -6.76 17.92 -13.07
CA LEU A 198 -6.14 18.93 -13.92
C LEU A 198 -6.31 18.61 -15.40
N LEU A 199 -6.11 17.35 -15.80
CA LEU A 199 -6.33 16.90 -17.19
C LEU A 199 -7.80 17.01 -17.58
N SER A 200 -8.70 16.66 -16.67
CA SER A 200 -10.15 16.77 -16.84
C SER A 200 -10.59 18.22 -17.06
N ARG A 201 -10.10 19.17 -16.24
CA ARG A 201 -10.40 20.61 -16.39
C ARG A 201 -9.92 21.17 -17.72
N LYS A 202 -8.66 20.88 -18.11
CA LYS A 202 -8.12 21.31 -19.41
C LYS A 202 -8.95 20.80 -20.59
N TYR A 203 -9.45 19.56 -20.50
CA TYR A 203 -10.33 18.98 -21.51
C TYR A 203 -11.69 19.72 -21.58
N VAL A 204 -12.33 19.99 -20.44
CA VAL A 204 -13.58 20.77 -20.36
C VAL A 204 -13.40 22.17 -20.98
N GLU A 205 -12.37 22.90 -20.58
CA GLU A 205 -12.05 24.24 -21.11
C GLU A 205 -11.86 24.23 -22.63
N SER A 206 -11.19 23.19 -23.16
CA SER A 206 -10.95 23.07 -24.60
C SER A 206 -12.21 22.75 -25.42
N THR A 207 -13.21 22.10 -24.82
CA THR A 207 -14.39 21.60 -25.54
C THR A 207 -15.61 22.53 -25.47
N LYS A 208 -15.60 23.54 -24.59
CA LYS A 208 -16.71 24.51 -24.38
C LYS A 208 -18.09 23.86 -24.21
N LYS A 209 -18.15 22.59 -23.79
CA LYS A 209 -19.40 21.87 -23.54
C LYS A 209 -19.89 22.19 -22.12
N ASN A 210 -21.20 22.41 -21.97
CA ASN A 210 -21.83 22.48 -20.65
C ASN A 210 -21.94 21.05 -20.10
N PHE A 211 -21.24 20.77 -18.99
CA PHE A 211 -21.32 19.50 -18.29
C PHE A 211 -22.23 19.63 -17.07
N SER A 212 -22.93 18.55 -16.73
CA SER A 212 -23.67 18.48 -15.47
C SER A 212 -22.69 18.44 -14.30
N GLN A 213 -22.93 19.28 -13.29
CA GLN A 213 -22.18 19.27 -12.05
C GLN A 213 -22.66 18.07 -11.22
N LEU A 214 -21.78 17.10 -10.97
CA LEU A 214 -22.08 15.99 -10.08
C LEU A 214 -21.57 16.32 -8.68
N SER A 215 -22.46 16.23 -7.69
CA SER A 215 -22.08 16.40 -6.29
C SER A 215 -21.41 15.12 -5.78
N LEU A 216 -20.09 15.04 -5.90
CA LEU A 216 -19.29 13.96 -5.30
C LEU A 216 -18.96 14.23 -3.82
N ASP A 217 -19.15 15.46 -3.36
CA ASP A 217 -18.81 15.89 -2.02
C ASP A 217 -19.90 16.75 -1.39
N MET A 218 -19.96 16.70 -0.06
CA MET A 218 -20.84 17.55 0.74
C MET A 218 -20.06 18.18 1.88
N ASP A 219 -20.06 19.51 1.95
CA ASP A 219 -19.52 20.29 3.07
C ASP A 219 -20.63 20.57 4.08
N LEU A 220 -20.59 19.87 5.21
CA LEU A 220 -21.63 19.92 6.23
C LEU A 220 -21.55 21.17 7.12
N LEU A 221 -20.53 22.02 6.94
CA LEU A 221 -20.44 23.33 7.60
C LEU A 221 -21.10 24.45 6.79
N ARG A 222 -21.44 24.19 5.53
CA ARG A 222 -22.06 25.18 4.62
C ARG A 222 -23.50 24.75 4.29
N PRO A 223 -24.50 25.61 4.49
CA PRO A 223 -25.89 25.24 4.27
C PRO A 223 -26.17 25.13 2.77
N ASN A 224 -26.21 23.91 2.24
CA ASN A 224 -26.84 23.55 0.98
C ASN A 224 -27.27 22.08 1.11
N ASN A 225 -28.59 21.81 1.07
CA ASN A 225 -29.22 20.48 0.98
C ASN A 225 -29.30 19.63 2.27
N PHE A 226 -29.31 20.24 3.46
CA PHE A 226 -29.55 19.52 4.72
C PHE A 226 -30.20 20.41 5.79
N VAL A 227 -30.92 19.77 6.73
CA VAL A 227 -31.52 20.45 7.87
C VAL A 227 -30.55 20.43 9.04
N LYS A 228 -30.17 21.61 9.50
CA LYS A 228 -29.28 21.82 10.65
C LYS A 228 -30.08 22.34 11.83
N GLN A 229 -30.06 21.60 12.94
CA GLN A 229 -30.74 21.99 14.18
C GLN A 229 -29.76 21.96 15.36
N VAL A 230 -29.63 23.09 16.05
CA VAL A 230 -28.94 23.17 17.34
C VAL A 230 -29.96 22.81 18.42
N LEU A 231 -29.66 21.78 19.22
CA LEU A 231 -30.69 21.08 20.00
C LEU A 231 -30.49 21.10 21.52
N GLY A 232 -29.26 21.32 22.01
CA GLY A 232 -28.96 21.20 23.44
C GLY A 232 -29.29 22.46 24.24
N GLU A 233 -29.87 22.29 25.43
CA GLU A 233 -30.03 23.40 26.39
C GLU A 233 -28.64 23.90 26.83
N GLY A 234 -28.41 25.22 26.70
CA GLY A 234 -27.09 25.82 26.92
C GLY A 234 -26.06 25.53 25.81
N ALA A 235 -26.45 24.88 24.70
CA ALA A 235 -25.54 24.64 23.59
C ALA A 235 -25.23 25.93 22.83
N SER A 236 -23.94 26.16 22.57
CA SER A 236 -23.46 27.27 21.76
C SER A 236 -22.90 26.74 20.44
N TRP A 237 -23.15 27.48 19.35
CA TRP A 237 -22.57 27.25 18.04
C TRP A 237 -22.21 28.61 17.44
N SER A 238 -20.92 28.91 17.33
CA SER A 238 -20.44 30.21 16.86
C SER A 238 -19.29 30.06 15.89
N SER A 239 -19.21 30.95 14.90
CA SER A 239 -18.04 31.05 14.03
C SER A 239 -16.86 31.61 14.83
N VAL A 240 -15.68 31.06 14.59
CA VAL A 240 -14.43 31.52 15.20
C VAL A 240 -13.42 31.74 14.08
N LYS A 241 -12.77 32.90 14.09
CA LYS A 241 -11.59 33.14 13.25
C LYS A 241 -10.43 32.34 13.81
N GLY A 242 -9.93 31.37 13.05
CA GLY A 242 -8.75 30.61 13.41
C GLY A 242 -7.47 31.30 12.90
N GLU A 243 -6.32 30.88 13.43
CA GLU A 243 -5.02 31.36 12.95
C GLU A 243 -4.69 30.82 11.53
N GLU A 244 -5.10 29.59 11.21
CA GLU A 244 -4.91 28.97 9.88
C GLU A 244 -6.19 28.89 9.02
N ARG A 245 -7.34 28.58 9.62
CA ARG A 245 -8.65 28.52 8.95
C ARG A 245 -9.77 28.94 9.90
N ASP A 246 -10.75 29.65 9.37
CA ASP A 246 -12.03 29.89 10.04
C ASP A 246 -12.69 28.54 10.38
N GLY A 247 -13.35 28.49 11.53
CA GLY A 247 -14.04 27.29 12.00
C GLY A 247 -15.28 27.63 12.81
N TYR A 248 -15.87 26.60 13.41
CA TYR A 248 -17.00 26.72 14.29
C TYR A 248 -16.65 26.14 15.65
N ARG A 249 -16.82 26.93 16.69
CA ARG A 249 -16.79 26.46 18.08
C ARG A 249 -18.17 25.98 18.44
N PHE A 250 -18.21 24.78 18.99
CA PHE A 250 -19.38 24.28 19.67
C PHE A 250 -19.04 24.02 21.13
N SER A 251 -19.94 24.40 22.05
CA SER A 251 -19.76 24.16 23.47
C SER A 251 -21.08 24.09 24.22
N VAL A 252 -21.05 23.80 25.51
CA VAL A 252 -22.21 23.91 26.40
C VAL A 252 -21.90 24.82 27.58
N SER A 253 -22.82 25.73 27.91
CA SER A 253 -22.69 26.66 29.03
C SER A 253 -22.92 26.00 30.40
N HIS A 254 -22.31 26.60 31.41
CA HIS A 254 -22.40 26.19 32.81
C HIS A 254 -23.81 26.49 33.36
N GLY A 255 -24.46 25.51 33.99
CA GLY A 255 -25.73 25.71 34.71
C GLY A 255 -26.98 25.00 34.17
N ALA A 256 -26.92 24.28 33.04
CA ALA A 256 -28.04 23.39 32.68
C ALA A 256 -28.06 22.22 33.66
N SER A 257 -29.15 22.13 34.44
CA SER A 257 -29.40 21.12 35.45
C SER A 257 -29.27 19.68 34.89
N ALA A 258 -28.75 18.79 35.72
CA ALA A 258 -28.91 17.32 35.75
C ALA A 258 -27.81 16.41 35.13
N MET A 259 -27.34 15.51 36.02
CA MET A 259 -27.06 14.07 35.86
C MET A 259 -26.54 13.53 34.50
N ASN A 260 -25.28 13.06 34.49
CA ASN A 260 -24.72 11.92 33.71
C ASN A 260 -25.23 11.66 32.28
N ALA A 261 -25.37 12.66 31.42
CA ALA A 261 -25.74 12.41 30.02
C ALA A 261 -24.95 13.29 29.03
N ASP A 262 -24.36 12.62 28.03
CA ASP A 262 -23.74 13.24 26.85
C ASP A 262 -24.67 14.30 26.22
N ARG A 263 -24.19 15.53 25.99
CA ARG A 263 -25.03 16.65 25.54
C ARG A 263 -24.99 16.85 24.02
N LEU A 264 -26.10 16.57 23.35
CA LEU A 264 -26.27 16.79 21.91
C LEU A 264 -26.27 18.28 21.58
N ILE A 265 -25.34 18.71 20.72
CA ILE A 265 -25.19 20.12 20.33
C ILE A 265 -25.83 20.38 18.98
N LEU A 266 -25.46 19.57 18.00
CA LEU A 266 -25.81 19.76 16.61
C LEU A 266 -26.32 18.45 16.06
N THR A 267 -27.47 18.49 15.38
CA THR A 267 -27.88 17.45 14.43
C THR A 267 -27.93 18.04 13.03
N ILE A 268 -27.24 17.37 12.12
CA ILE A 268 -27.34 17.58 10.68
C ILE A 268 -28.09 16.37 10.13
N GLN A 269 -29.32 16.60 9.68
CA GLN A 269 -30.14 15.62 8.99
C GLN A 269 -29.95 15.79 7.49
N LEU A 270 -29.47 14.75 6.82
CA LEU A 270 -29.33 14.76 5.37
C LEU A 270 -30.71 14.55 4.74
N GLU A 271 -31.11 15.43 3.82
CA GLU A 271 -32.39 15.32 3.11
C GLU A 271 -32.41 14.07 2.20
N ASP A 272 -33.60 13.52 1.97
CA ASP A 272 -33.93 12.16 1.48
C ASP A 272 -33.51 11.85 0.01
N THR A 273 -32.44 12.46 -0.48
CA THR A 273 -31.84 12.24 -1.81
C THR A 273 -30.95 10.99 -1.89
N ASN A 274 -30.91 10.19 -0.83
CA ASN A 274 -30.16 8.94 -0.66
C ASN A 274 -28.73 8.92 -1.26
N PRO A 275 -27.88 9.94 -1.02
CA PRO A 275 -26.52 9.90 -1.51
C PRO A 275 -25.73 8.88 -0.70
N ARG A 276 -25.16 7.89 -1.39
CA ARG A 276 -24.22 6.95 -0.78
C ARG A 276 -22.85 7.59 -0.68
N TRP A 277 -22.14 7.34 0.42
CA TRP A 277 -20.87 7.97 0.75
C TRP A 277 -19.79 6.92 1.00
N HIS A 278 -18.56 7.25 0.63
CA HIS A 278 -17.38 6.43 0.89
C HIS A 278 -16.55 7.01 2.03
N TYR A 279 -16.43 8.33 2.06
CA TYR A 279 -15.50 9.05 2.94
C TYR A 279 -16.23 9.94 3.93
N PHE A 280 -15.74 9.96 5.16
CA PHE A 280 -16.07 10.97 6.17
C PHE A 280 -14.79 11.67 6.61
N VAL A 281 -14.76 13.00 6.45
CA VAL A 281 -13.61 13.83 6.80
C VAL A 281 -14.00 14.86 7.85
N LEU A 282 -13.34 14.82 9.01
CA LEU A 282 -13.45 15.83 10.06
C LEU A 282 -12.07 16.31 10.47
N GLN A 283 -11.92 17.63 10.59
CA GLN A 283 -10.77 18.25 11.25
C GLN A 283 -11.23 19.26 12.28
N GLY A 284 -10.52 19.29 13.40
CA GLY A 284 -10.78 20.22 14.47
C GLY A 284 -9.71 20.21 15.53
N ASP A 285 -9.78 21.17 16.43
CA ASP A 285 -8.79 21.43 17.47
C ASP A 285 -9.49 21.59 18.82
N LYS A 286 -8.72 21.48 19.91
CA LYS A 286 -9.19 21.71 21.28
C LYS A 286 -10.37 20.79 21.64
N TRP A 287 -10.29 19.51 21.26
CA TRP A 287 -11.29 18.51 21.63
C TRP A 287 -11.11 18.10 23.09
N ASN A 288 -12.18 18.24 23.87
CA ASN A 288 -12.19 17.82 25.28
C ASN A 288 -12.62 16.36 25.45
N SER A 289 -12.22 15.75 26.57
CA SER A 289 -12.71 14.43 26.99
C SER A 289 -14.24 14.38 26.95
N GLY A 290 -14.80 13.31 26.41
CA GLY A 290 -16.23 13.12 26.23
C GLY A 290 -16.82 13.79 24.98
N THR A 291 -16.10 14.68 24.29
CA THR A 291 -16.57 15.23 23.00
C THR A 291 -16.55 14.15 21.92
N TYR A 292 -17.62 14.05 21.11
CA TYR A 292 -17.67 13.06 20.03
C TYR A 292 -18.54 13.48 18.85
N VAL A 293 -18.28 12.80 17.72
CA VAL A 293 -19.15 12.82 16.54
C VAL A 293 -19.78 11.44 16.37
N LYS A 294 -21.08 11.43 16.06
CA LYS A 294 -21.88 10.22 15.82
C LYS A 294 -22.53 10.30 14.45
N LEU A 295 -22.36 9.24 13.66
CA LEU A 295 -23.01 9.07 12.37
C LEU A 295 -24.04 7.95 12.49
N ARG A 296 -25.27 8.20 12.05
CA ARG A 296 -26.27 7.14 11.85
C ARG A 296 -26.15 6.64 10.42
N THR A 297 -25.76 5.38 10.25
CA THR A 297 -25.40 4.81 8.95
C THR A 297 -26.24 3.59 8.59
N LEU A 298 -26.53 3.40 7.31
CA LEU A 298 -27.16 2.20 6.77
C LEU A 298 -26.20 1.54 5.76
N TRP A 299 -25.84 0.29 6.04
CA TRP A 299 -24.81 -0.45 5.29
C TRP A 299 -25.10 -1.96 5.28
N SER A 300 -24.33 -2.73 4.53
CA SER A 300 -24.43 -4.20 4.47
C SER A 300 -23.08 -4.86 4.68
N LEU A 301 -23.06 -5.98 5.41
CA LEU A 301 -21.85 -6.80 5.55
C LEU A 301 -21.56 -7.55 4.25
N CYS A 302 -20.32 -7.46 3.77
CA CYS A 302 -19.88 -8.22 2.60
C CYS A 302 -19.56 -9.66 3.00
N PRO A 303 -20.21 -10.67 2.40
CA PRO A 303 -19.84 -12.07 2.66
C PRO A 303 -18.44 -12.38 2.09
N PRO A 304 -17.71 -13.35 2.67
CA PRO A 304 -16.47 -13.84 2.08
C PRO A 304 -16.72 -14.43 0.69
N SER A 305 -15.75 -14.27 -0.22
CA SER A 305 -15.88 -14.59 -1.66
C SER A 305 -16.17 -16.06 -2.00
N GLU A 306 -16.20 -16.95 -1.01
CA GLU A 306 -16.44 -18.40 -1.16
C GLU A 306 -17.84 -18.84 -0.71
N ALA A 307 -18.71 -17.92 -0.27
CA ALA A 307 -20.09 -18.25 0.10
C ALA A 307 -20.94 -18.46 -1.17
N VAL A 308 -21.23 -19.72 -1.49
CA VAL A 308 -22.03 -20.17 -2.66
C VAL A 308 -23.55 -19.98 -2.43
N SER A 309 -23.99 -19.66 -1.21
CA SER A 309 -25.40 -19.36 -0.92
C SER A 309 -25.70 -17.88 -1.13
N GLU A 310 -26.86 -17.56 -1.71
CA GLU A 310 -27.36 -16.20 -1.86
C GLU A 310 -27.20 -15.42 -0.55
N PRO A 311 -26.41 -14.33 -0.52
CA PRO A 311 -26.34 -13.50 0.66
C PRO A 311 -27.67 -12.77 0.76
N THR A 312 -28.42 -13.01 1.82
CA THR A 312 -29.43 -12.04 2.24
C THR A 312 -28.67 -10.78 2.66
N HIS A 313 -28.51 -9.84 1.73
CA HIS A 313 -27.93 -8.51 1.97
C HIS A 313 -28.88 -7.70 2.87
N THR A 314 -29.06 -8.11 4.12
CA THR A 314 -29.87 -7.35 5.08
C THR A 314 -29.08 -6.11 5.45
N LYS A 315 -29.52 -4.96 4.93
CA LYS A 315 -28.99 -3.67 5.36
C LYS A 315 -29.28 -3.47 6.84
N ARG A 316 -28.32 -2.92 7.58
CA ARG A 316 -28.42 -2.67 9.02
C ARG A 316 -28.15 -1.21 9.34
N TRP A 317 -28.98 -0.63 10.20
CA TRP A 317 -28.70 0.66 10.80
C TRP A 317 -27.64 0.49 11.89
N THR A 318 -26.61 1.32 11.87
CA THR A 318 -25.51 1.30 12.82
C THR A 318 -25.06 2.72 13.15
N ASN A 319 -24.90 3.01 14.44
CA ASN A 319 -24.28 4.22 14.94
C ASN A 319 -22.75 4.04 14.92
N LEU A 320 -22.06 4.89 14.16
CA LEU A 320 -20.61 4.95 14.13
C LEU A 320 -20.15 6.19 14.91
N ILE A 321 -19.42 5.97 16.00
CA ILE A 321 -19.05 7.01 16.96
C ILE A 321 -17.52 7.14 17.00
N TYR A 322 -17.02 8.37 16.97
CA TYR A 322 -15.61 8.71 17.24
C TYR A 322 -15.56 9.56 18.51
N LYS A 323 -15.20 8.96 19.65
CA LYS A 323 -15.31 9.58 20.98
C LYS A 323 -13.95 9.88 21.61
N CYS A 324 -13.78 11.13 22.00
CA CYS A 324 -12.62 11.59 22.75
C CYS A 324 -12.71 11.08 24.19
N THR A 325 -11.63 10.50 24.70
CA THR A 325 -11.54 9.99 26.08
C THR A 325 -10.15 10.23 26.65
N THR A 326 -10.07 10.51 27.95
CA THR A 326 -8.81 10.58 28.71
C THR A 326 -8.56 9.32 29.54
N SER A 327 -9.58 8.47 29.69
CA SER A 327 -9.52 7.25 30.51
C SER A 327 -9.43 6.01 29.63
N PRO A 328 -8.73 4.94 30.08
CA PRO A 328 -8.75 3.65 29.41
C PRO A 328 -10.18 3.13 29.36
N VAL A 329 -10.64 2.75 28.17
CA VAL A 329 -12.04 2.41 27.92
C VAL A 329 -12.33 0.95 28.29
N SER A 330 -11.37 0.05 28.07
CA SER A 330 -11.52 -1.40 28.28
C SER A 330 -10.17 -2.09 28.41
N GLN A 331 -10.14 -3.26 29.05
CA GLN A 331 -9.01 -4.19 29.03
C GLN A 331 -8.90 -4.98 27.71
N ASP A 332 -9.99 -5.14 26.95
CA ASP A 332 -10.06 -6.02 25.77
C ASP A 332 -9.55 -5.35 24.47
N ASP A 333 -9.94 -4.09 24.21
CA ASP A 333 -9.43 -3.29 23.10
C ASP A 333 -9.49 -1.79 23.45
N PRO A 334 -8.35 -1.09 23.56
CA PRO A 334 -8.32 0.32 23.93
C PRO A 334 -8.80 1.26 22.81
N HIS A 335 -8.92 0.80 21.57
CA HIS A 335 -9.23 1.66 20.41
C HIS A 335 -10.67 1.51 19.90
N LEU A 336 -11.39 0.44 20.28
CA LEU A 336 -12.66 0.07 19.68
C LEU A 336 -13.58 -0.66 20.67
N SER A 337 -14.87 -0.31 20.67
CA SER A 337 -15.90 -1.11 21.33
C SER A 337 -17.14 -1.28 20.45
N ILE A 338 -17.80 -2.42 20.56
CA ILE A 338 -19.07 -2.72 19.88
C ILE A 338 -20.13 -2.99 20.95
N SER A 339 -21.29 -2.35 20.84
CA SER A 339 -22.41 -2.60 21.76
C SER A 339 -22.90 -4.04 21.67
N HIS A 340 -23.55 -4.52 22.75
CA HIS A 340 -24.09 -5.88 22.81
C HIS A 340 -25.08 -6.19 21.68
N ASP A 341 -25.92 -5.21 21.31
CA ASP A 341 -26.92 -5.30 20.23
C ASP A 341 -26.33 -5.12 18.81
N GLU A 342 -25.02 -4.89 18.69
CA GLU A 342 -24.32 -4.66 17.41
C GLU A 342 -24.83 -3.45 16.62
N GLN A 343 -25.56 -2.54 17.26
CA GLN A 343 -26.06 -1.33 16.61
C GLN A 343 -25.14 -0.12 16.79
N THR A 344 -24.10 -0.22 17.64
CA THR A 344 -23.17 0.88 17.90
C THR A 344 -21.72 0.39 17.85
N ILE A 345 -20.93 1.06 17.02
CA ILE A 345 -19.48 0.90 16.95
C ILE A 345 -18.85 2.21 17.42
N THR A 346 -18.02 2.16 18.45
CA THR A 346 -17.32 3.32 18.99
C THR A 346 -15.83 3.15 18.81
N TYR A 347 -15.21 4.07 18.07
CA TYR A 347 -13.77 4.25 18.02
C TYR A 347 -13.37 5.27 19.09
N TRP A 348 -12.42 4.87 19.93
CA TRP A 348 -11.94 5.68 21.04
C TRP A 348 -10.70 6.43 20.63
N MET A 349 -10.69 7.73 20.92
CA MET A 349 -9.57 8.62 20.65
C MET A 349 -8.95 8.99 21.99
N SER A 350 -7.86 8.34 22.39
CA SER A 350 -7.22 8.62 23.69
C SER A 350 -6.34 9.87 23.64
N ASN A 351 -5.77 10.19 22.47
CA ASN A 351 -4.83 11.30 22.31
C ASN A 351 -5.51 12.63 21.91
N CYS A 352 -6.85 12.66 21.85
CA CYS A 352 -7.63 13.81 21.39
C CYS A 352 -7.53 15.06 22.29
N SER A 353 -7.28 14.86 23.58
CA SER A 353 -7.33 15.89 24.62
C SER A 353 -5.95 16.20 25.22
N SER A 354 -4.89 15.62 24.64
CA SER A 354 -3.52 15.86 25.09
C SER A 354 -3.19 17.36 25.00
N PRO A 355 -2.59 17.94 26.05
CA PRO A 355 -2.09 19.31 25.98
C PRO A 355 -1.05 19.43 24.88
N SER A 356 -0.85 20.65 24.39
CA SER A 356 0.06 20.98 23.30
C SER A 356 1.39 20.21 23.41
N ASP A 357 1.79 19.56 22.33
CA ASP A 357 3.03 18.79 22.30
C ASP A 357 4.25 19.69 22.59
N VAL A 358 5.42 19.14 22.88
CA VAL A 358 6.65 19.87 23.28
C VAL A 358 7.05 21.00 22.29
N ASN A 359 6.51 20.97 21.07
CA ASN A 359 6.67 21.99 20.02
C ASN A 359 5.53 23.03 19.94
N GLY A 360 4.59 23.07 20.88
CA GLY A 360 3.50 24.06 20.94
C GLY A 360 2.30 23.78 20.02
N HIS A 361 2.23 22.62 19.35
CA HIS A 361 1.08 22.26 18.51
C HIS A 361 -0.09 21.76 19.37
N THR A 362 -1.22 22.45 19.31
CA THR A 362 -2.49 21.98 19.94
C THR A 362 -2.93 20.65 19.36
N SER A 363 -3.51 19.76 20.17
CA SER A 363 -4.07 18.47 19.70
C SER A 363 -5.11 18.69 18.60
N ARG A 364 -4.71 18.39 17.36
CA ARG A 364 -5.54 18.50 16.16
C ARG A 364 -6.08 17.12 15.81
N ILE A 365 -7.39 16.97 15.84
CA ILE A 365 -8.05 15.74 15.37
C ILE A 365 -8.11 15.76 13.85
N ARG A 366 -7.73 14.63 13.24
CA ARG A 366 -7.83 14.38 11.79
C ARG A 366 -8.53 13.05 11.54
N LEU A 367 -9.85 13.09 11.44
CA LEU A 367 -10.63 11.92 11.04
C LEU A 367 -10.74 11.89 9.52
N ALA A 368 -10.01 11.01 8.85
CA ALA A 368 -10.17 10.72 7.43
C ALA A 368 -10.57 9.25 7.26
N ARG A 369 -11.88 9.00 7.23
CA ARG A 369 -12.48 7.68 7.50
C ARG A 369 -13.07 7.06 6.24
N ASP A 370 -12.79 5.78 6.02
CA ASP A 370 -13.46 4.96 5.00
C ASP A 370 -14.62 4.28 5.74
N LEU A 371 -15.84 4.77 5.49
CA LEU A 371 -17.01 4.43 6.28
C LEU A 371 -17.28 2.92 6.26
N HIS A 372 -17.18 2.31 5.08
CA HIS A 372 -17.41 0.87 4.93
C HIS A 372 -16.36 0.06 5.70
N SER A 373 -15.08 0.43 5.63
CA SER A 373 -14.02 -0.26 6.34
C SER A 373 -14.19 -0.16 7.85
N ASP A 374 -14.60 1.01 8.34
CA ASP A 374 -14.81 1.25 9.77
C ASP A 374 -16.03 0.52 10.34
N LEU A 375 -17.02 0.21 9.50
CA LEU A 375 -18.18 -0.61 9.85
C LEU A 375 -17.88 -2.12 9.70
N HIS A 376 -17.25 -2.50 8.59
CA HIS A 376 -17.03 -3.90 8.21
C HIS A 376 -16.00 -4.61 9.10
N LYS A 377 -14.85 -3.98 9.38
CA LYS A 377 -13.77 -4.64 10.12
C LYS A 377 -14.15 -5.05 11.54
N PRO A 378 -14.73 -4.16 12.37
CA PRO A 378 -15.22 -4.54 13.71
C PRO A 378 -16.18 -5.72 13.68
N MET A 379 -17.16 -5.68 12.76
CA MET A 379 -18.18 -6.73 12.66
C MET A 379 -17.59 -8.06 12.17
N ALA A 380 -16.70 -8.04 11.17
CA ALA A 380 -16.01 -9.22 10.70
C ALA A 380 -15.17 -9.89 11.80
N LEU A 381 -14.48 -9.09 12.63
CA LEU A 381 -13.73 -9.58 13.79
C LEU A 381 -14.66 -10.23 14.82
N LYS A 382 -15.80 -9.61 15.15
CA LYS A 382 -16.77 -10.13 16.12
C LYS A 382 -17.46 -11.41 15.64
N SER A 383 -17.80 -11.51 14.35
CA SER A 383 -18.42 -12.71 13.75
C SER A 383 -17.46 -13.89 13.57
N GLY A 384 -16.20 -13.77 13.98
CA GLY A 384 -15.19 -14.83 13.77
C GLY A 384 -14.93 -15.13 12.29
N MET A 385 -15.29 -14.22 11.38
CA MET A 385 -15.00 -14.38 9.96
C MET A 385 -13.49 -14.53 9.80
N ASN A 386 -13.09 -15.65 9.20
CA ASN A 386 -11.71 -16.12 9.21
C ASN A 386 -10.78 -15.00 8.71
N ARG A 387 -9.75 -14.64 9.49
CA ARG A 387 -8.78 -13.59 9.14
C ARG A 387 -8.05 -13.89 7.82
N ASN A 388 -8.01 -15.16 7.42
CA ASN A 388 -7.44 -15.61 6.15
C ASN A 388 -8.44 -15.60 4.99
N SER A 389 -9.73 -15.31 5.24
CA SER A 389 -10.69 -15.08 4.15
C SER A 389 -10.29 -13.78 3.45
N ARG A 390 -9.82 -13.93 2.21
CA ARG A 390 -9.48 -12.78 1.36
C ARG A 390 -10.75 -11.95 1.20
N SER A 391 -10.74 -10.70 1.66
CA SER A 391 -11.82 -9.77 1.33
C SER A 391 -11.96 -9.73 -0.20
N PRO A 392 -13.19 -9.60 -0.76
CA PRO A 392 -13.41 -9.63 -2.21
C PRO A 392 -12.56 -8.62 -3.00
N GLY A 393 -12.08 -7.55 -2.36
CA GLY A 393 -11.21 -6.52 -2.94
C GLY A 393 -9.70 -6.77 -2.84
N MET A 394 -9.26 -7.94 -2.37
CA MET A 394 -7.84 -8.31 -2.29
C MET A 394 -7.38 -9.14 -3.51
N ARG A 395 -8.11 -9.08 -4.61
CA ARG A 395 -7.54 -9.36 -5.92
C ARG A 395 -6.81 -8.08 -6.32
N HIS A 396 -5.51 -8.18 -6.63
CA HIS A 396 -4.87 -7.15 -7.44
C HIS A 396 -5.84 -6.84 -8.58
N ASN A 397 -6.20 -5.56 -8.78
CA ASN A 397 -7.06 -5.10 -9.86
C ASN A 397 -6.46 -5.53 -11.21
N GLY A 398 -6.67 -6.79 -11.58
CA GLY A 398 -6.61 -7.27 -12.92
C GLY A 398 -7.92 -6.87 -13.59
N PRO A 399 -7.91 -6.45 -14.86
CA PRO A 399 -9.10 -5.93 -15.53
C PRO A 399 -10.28 -6.92 -15.70
N ASN A 400 -10.13 -8.19 -15.29
CA ASN A 400 -11.04 -9.27 -15.69
C ASN A 400 -11.63 -10.08 -14.52
N ASP A 401 -11.79 -9.49 -13.33
CA ASP A 401 -12.51 -10.16 -12.23
C ASP A 401 -13.90 -9.56 -12.03
N GLU A 402 -14.85 -10.02 -12.84
CA GLU A 402 -16.30 -9.79 -12.66
C GLU A 402 -16.88 -10.63 -11.51
N GLY A 403 -16.14 -10.83 -10.42
CA GLY A 403 -16.73 -11.30 -9.16
C GLY A 403 -17.65 -10.22 -8.61
N ARG A 404 -18.88 -10.58 -8.18
CA ARG A 404 -19.90 -9.65 -7.61
C ARG A 404 -19.23 -8.59 -6.73
N LYS A 405 -19.15 -7.36 -7.23
CA LYS A 405 -18.58 -6.21 -6.52
C LYS A 405 -19.51 -5.92 -5.33
N CYS A 406 -19.02 -6.15 -4.12
CA CYS A 406 -19.79 -5.80 -2.94
C CYS A 406 -19.97 -4.27 -2.92
N ASP A 407 -21.18 -3.82 -2.61
CA ASP A 407 -21.49 -2.41 -2.49
C ASP A 407 -20.77 -1.82 -1.28
N THR A 408 -19.68 -1.09 -1.51
CA THR A 408 -18.86 -0.47 -0.46
C THR A 408 -19.34 0.92 -0.05
N SER A 409 -20.48 1.35 -0.57
CA SER A 409 -21.01 2.68 -0.30
C SER A 409 -21.96 2.65 0.90
N VAL A 410 -21.93 3.70 1.72
CA VAL A 410 -22.65 3.78 3.01
C VAL A 410 -23.65 4.93 2.95
N ILE A 411 -24.90 4.67 3.33
CA ILE A 411 -25.88 5.74 3.50
C ILE A 411 -25.64 6.37 4.86
N VAL A 412 -25.53 7.69 4.91
CA VAL A 412 -25.47 8.46 6.15
C VAL A 412 -26.79 9.20 6.29
N ASP A 413 -27.47 9.04 7.41
CA ASP A 413 -28.77 9.65 7.69
C ASP A 413 -28.59 10.93 8.52
N THR A 414 -27.86 10.81 9.62
CA THR A 414 -27.54 11.94 10.50
C THR A 414 -26.06 12.01 10.84
N VAL A 415 -25.57 13.23 11.00
CA VAL A 415 -24.30 13.55 11.64
C VAL A 415 -24.60 14.39 12.87
N GLN A 416 -24.18 13.91 14.03
CA GLN A 416 -24.45 14.52 15.32
C GLN A 416 -23.16 14.85 16.06
N LEU A 417 -23.09 16.03 16.67
CA LEU A 417 -21.97 16.44 17.53
C LEU A 417 -22.43 16.56 18.97
N TYR A 418 -21.61 16.02 19.87
CA TYR A 418 -21.86 16.03 21.30
C TYR A 418 -20.68 16.66 22.03
N ALA A 419 -20.98 17.48 23.03
CA ALA A 419 -19.98 17.99 23.97
C ALA A 419 -19.84 17.01 25.15
N GLY A 420 -18.62 16.82 25.63
CA GLY A 420 -18.31 15.93 26.74
C GLY A 420 -18.77 16.40 28.11
N GLU A 421 -18.75 15.46 29.07
CA GLU A 421 -18.93 15.70 30.50
C GLU A 421 -17.69 16.38 31.09
N SER A 422 -17.80 17.63 31.55
CA SER A 422 -16.79 18.27 32.40
C SER A 422 -17.33 19.52 33.10
N ASP A 423 -16.68 19.92 34.19
CA ASP A 423 -17.01 21.08 35.02
C ASP A 423 -16.46 22.42 34.47
N SER A 424 -15.93 22.47 33.24
CA SER A 424 -15.40 23.68 32.58
C SER A 424 -15.96 23.85 31.15
N GLU A 425 -15.55 24.87 30.38
CA GLU A 425 -16.01 25.04 28.98
C GLU A 425 -15.73 23.76 28.16
N ASN A 426 -16.78 22.99 27.84
CA ASN A 426 -16.67 21.74 27.10
C ASN A 426 -17.02 21.94 25.65
N GLY A 427 -16.20 21.44 24.73
CA GLY A 427 -16.50 21.53 23.32
C GLY A 427 -15.39 21.07 22.40
N ALA A 428 -15.41 21.64 21.21
CA ALA A 428 -14.28 21.64 20.29
C ALA A 428 -14.42 22.78 19.29
N VAL A 429 -13.36 23.02 18.53
CA VAL A 429 -13.42 23.80 17.30
C VAL A 429 -13.36 22.82 16.13
N ILE A 430 -14.27 22.95 15.16
CA ILE A 430 -14.20 22.21 13.90
C ILE A 430 -14.07 23.16 12.73
N ASN A 431 -13.16 22.86 11.82
CA ASN A 431 -12.91 23.67 10.62
C ASN A 431 -13.23 22.88 9.34
N THR A 432 -13.36 21.56 9.43
CA THR A 432 -13.74 20.69 8.31
C THR A 432 -14.73 19.64 8.80
N LEU A 433 -15.86 19.50 8.10
CA LEU A 433 -16.83 18.41 8.29
C LEU A 433 -17.44 18.07 6.94
N ARG A 434 -17.04 16.95 6.34
CA ARG A 434 -17.38 16.61 4.96
C ARG A 434 -17.71 15.14 4.76
N LEU A 435 -18.58 14.88 3.78
CA LEU A 435 -18.81 13.56 3.20
C LEU A 435 -18.35 13.56 1.74
N GLY A 436 -17.85 12.43 1.26
CA GLY A 436 -17.29 12.29 -0.08
C GLY A 436 -17.54 10.93 -0.71
N ARG A 437 -17.53 10.89 -2.04
CA ARG A 437 -17.59 9.68 -2.86
C ARG A 437 -16.26 9.40 -3.53
N HIS A 438 -16.07 8.17 -3.97
CA HIS A 438 -14.89 7.82 -4.76
C HIS A 438 -15.06 8.43 -6.15
N TYR A 439 -14.04 9.13 -6.65
CA TYR A 439 -14.12 9.82 -7.93
C TYR A 439 -14.48 8.88 -9.09
N GLU A 440 -13.96 7.66 -9.09
CA GLU A 440 -14.25 6.66 -10.13
C GLU A 440 -15.69 6.10 -10.09
N ASP A 441 -16.51 6.40 -9.08
CA ASP A 441 -17.92 5.99 -9.06
C ASP A 441 -18.76 6.75 -10.09
N THR A 442 -18.21 7.79 -10.71
CA THR A 442 -18.84 8.40 -11.87
C THR A 442 -18.64 7.48 -13.07
N GLU A 443 -19.64 6.66 -13.39
CA GLU A 443 -19.71 5.89 -14.66
C GLU A 443 -19.63 6.78 -15.93
N ALA A 444 -19.52 8.10 -15.75
CA ALA A 444 -19.26 9.07 -16.80
C ALA A 444 -17.86 8.87 -17.39
N LEU A 445 -17.81 8.12 -18.49
CA LEU A 445 -16.81 8.32 -19.53
C LEU A 445 -16.84 9.81 -19.93
N LEU A 446 -15.84 10.61 -19.50
CA LEU A 446 -15.60 12.04 -19.78
C LEU A 446 -16.11 13.03 -18.69
N PRO A 447 -15.38 14.15 -18.48
CA PRO A 447 -15.26 14.78 -17.16
C PRO A 447 -16.45 15.67 -16.79
N THR A 448 -17.05 15.38 -15.64
CA THR A 448 -17.91 16.30 -14.90
C THR A 448 -17.04 17.29 -14.11
N GLU A 449 -17.47 18.55 -13.98
CA GLU A 449 -16.96 19.44 -12.93
C GLU A 449 -17.43 18.89 -11.57
N SER A 450 -16.74 17.87 -11.07
CA SER A 450 -17.06 17.28 -9.77
C SER A 450 -16.26 17.96 -8.66
N ASN A 451 -16.92 18.30 -7.57
CA ASN A 451 -16.24 18.69 -6.33
C ASN A 451 -15.69 17.42 -5.66
N VAL A 452 -14.36 17.31 -5.60
CA VAL A 452 -13.59 16.12 -5.13
C VAL A 452 -12.64 16.47 -3.98
N GLU A 453 -12.87 17.64 -3.39
CA GLU A 453 -12.14 18.17 -2.24
C GLU A 453 -12.11 17.19 -1.06
N THR A 454 -13.21 16.47 -0.78
CA THR A 454 -13.26 15.51 0.32
C THR A 454 -12.36 14.31 0.05
N GLU A 455 -12.29 13.79 -1.17
CA GLU A 455 -11.37 12.68 -1.50
C GLU A 455 -9.91 13.15 -1.49
N LEU A 456 -9.63 14.37 -1.99
CA LEU A 456 -8.31 14.99 -1.87
C LEU A 456 -7.88 15.11 -0.40
N LEU A 457 -8.73 15.68 0.46
CA LEU A 457 -8.49 15.80 1.89
C LEU A 457 -8.36 14.41 2.55
N PHE A 458 -9.18 13.44 2.16
CA PHE A 458 -9.10 12.08 2.68
C PHE A 458 -7.72 11.45 2.45
N HIS A 459 -7.15 11.58 1.24
CA HIS A 459 -5.80 11.09 0.96
C HIS A 459 -4.72 11.92 1.64
N GLU A 460 -4.83 13.25 1.63
CA GLU A 460 -3.87 14.15 2.26
C GLU A 460 -3.74 13.90 3.76
N LEU A 461 -4.86 13.84 4.48
CA LEU A 461 -4.85 13.68 5.93
C LEU A 461 -4.31 12.32 6.35
N ARG A 462 -4.59 11.25 5.60
CA ARG A 462 -4.02 9.92 5.87
C ARG A 462 -2.52 9.85 5.63
N PHE A 463 -2.04 10.54 4.60
CA PHE A 463 -0.61 10.72 4.35
C PHE A 463 0.07 11.48 5.50
N LEU A 464 -0.52 12.59 5.95
CA LEU A 464 0.04 13.40 7.04
C LEU A 464 -0.05 12.67 8.39
N SER A 465 -1.17 12.02 8.71
CA SER A 465 -1.31 11.18 9.92
C SER A 465 -0.25 10.09 10.00
N ALA A 466 0.00 9.38 8.89
CA ALA A 466 1.08 8.41 8.84
C ALA A 466 2.46 9.07 9.04
N SER A 467 2.68 10.26 8.48
CA SER A 467 3.95 10.98 8.61
C SER A 467 4.21 11.46 10.04
N ASP A 468 3.19 12.00 10.69
CA ASP A 468 3.24 12.47 12.08
C ASP A 468 3.46 11.31 13.05
N TRP A 469 2.88 10.14 12.77
CA TRP A 469 3.15 8.94 13.56
C TRP A 469 4.65 8.63 13.59
N PHE A 470 5.33 8.72 12.44
CA PHE A 470 6.78 8.50 12.36
C PHE A 470 7.58 9.57 13.12
N LEU A 471 7.12 10.83 13.17
CA LEU A 471 7.74 11.87 14.01
C LEU A 471 7.65 11.53 15.50
N HIS A 472 6.46 11.16 15.99
CA HIS A 472 6.22 10.97 17.42
C HIS A 472 6.73 9.61 17.96
N HIS A 473 6.99 8.63 17.08
CA HIS A 473 7.37 7.26 17.47
C HIS A 473 8.80 6.87 17.10
N GLN A 474 9.63 7.83 16.70
CA GLN A 474 11.06 7.58 16.50
C GLN A 474 11.76 7.47 17.86
N ASN A 475 12.47 6.37 18.11
CA ASN A 475 13.25 6.19 19.33
C ASN A 475 14.61 6.93 19.28
N ASP A 476 15.35 6.92 20.38
CA ASP A 476 16.66 7.59 20.51
C ASP A 476 17.74 7.05 19.55
N LEU A 477 17.57 5.84 19.01
CA LEU A 477 18.45 5.26 17.99
C LEU A 477 18.08 5.70 16.56
N GLY A 478 17.03 6.52 16.39
CA GLY A 478 16.49 6.91 15.10
C GLY A 478 15.57 5.86 14.47
N ALA A 479 15.20 4.81 15.20
CA ALA A 479 14.46 3.67 14.65
C ALA A 479 12.99 3.65 15.05
N TRP A 480 12.18 2.97 14.23
CA TRP A 480 10.80 2.61 14.57
C TRP A 480 10.75 1.13 14.94
N ALA A 481 10.71 0.87 16.24
CA ALA A 481 10.73 -0.48 16.79
C ALA A 481 9.39 -1.21 16.57
N VAL A 482 9.46 -2.50 16.30
CA VAL A 482 8.29 -3.38 16.20
C VAL A 482 8.02 -3.97 17.58
N PRO A 483 6.87 -3.68 18.22
CA PRO A 483 6.62 -4.04 19.62
C PRO A 483 6.22 -5.50 19.84
N THR A 484 6.35 -6.36 18.81
CA THR A 484 5.95 -7.77 18.87
C THR A 484 7.12 -8.68 18.47
N PRO A 485 7.30 -9.85 19.12
CA PRO A 485 8.34 -10.79 18.73
C PRO A 485 8.04 -11.41 17.36
N ARG A 486 9.10 -11.74 16.62
CA ARG A 486 8.97 -12.37 15.30
C ARG A 486 9.59 -13.75 15.29
N ARG A 487 8.76 -14.76 15.01
CA ARG A 487 9.18 -16.17 14.87
C ARG A 487 9.27 -16.55 13.40
N PHE A 488 10.37 -17.20 13.01
CA PHE A 488 10.53 -17.79 11.69
C PHE A 488 10.72 -19.30 11.81
N ARG A 489 10.23 -20.02 10.81
CA ARG A 489 10.55 -21.44 10.69
C ARG A 489 12.06 -21.61 10.45
N GLY A 490 12.72 -22.36 11.32
CA GLY A 490 14.14 -22.69 11.21
C GLY A 490 15.11 -21.55 11.53
N ARG A 491 14.68 -20.46 12.19
CA ARG A 491 15.57 -19.39 12.67
C ARG A 491 15.24 -18.99 14.12
N PRO A 492 16.20 -18.38 14.85
CA PRO A 492 15.93 -17.80 16.16
C PRO A 492 14.77 -16.81 16.14
N THR A 493 14.05 -16.75 17.26
CA THR A 493 13.02 -15.74 17.47
C THR A 493 13.68 -14.38 17.68
N ILE A 494 13.18 -13.35 16.99
CA ILE A 494 13.57 -11.96 17.24
C ILE A 494 12.66 -11.43 18.35
N SER A 495 13.24 -10.98 19.46
CA SER A 495 12.52 -10.35 20.57
C SER A 495 11.84 -9.06 20.14
N ALA A 496 10.73 -8.70 20.81
CA ALA A 496 10.06 -7.40 20.60
C ALA A 496 11.03 -6.22 20.79
N GLY A 497 10.79 -5.14 20.06
CA GLY A 497 11.65 -3.95 20.05
C GLY A 497 12.63 -3.89 18.86
N TRP A 498 12.60 -4.88 17.96
CA TRP A 498 13.48 -4.95 16.80
C TRP A 498 13.12 -3.93 15.71
N SER A 499 14.11 -3.54 14.91
CA SER A 499 13.94 -2.61 13.79
C SER A 499 14.09 -3.32 12.45
N SER A 500 13.42 -2.82 11.41
CA SER A 500 13.46 -3.39 10.06
C SER A 500 14.09 -2.41 9.09
N ALA A 501 15.04 -2.84 8.26
CA ALA A 501 15.58 -1.99 7.19
C ALA A 501 14.48 -1.53 6.21
N MET A 502 13.50 -2.40 5.92
CA MET A 502 12.34 -2.07 5.10
C MET A 502 11.44 -1.03 5.78
N GLY A 503 11.24 -1.16 7.10
CA GLY A 503 10.50 -0.18 7.91
C GLY A 503 11.17 1.19 7.91
N GLN A 504 12.49 1.21 8.11
CA GLN A 504 13.27 2.44 8.03
C GLN A 504 13.22 3.07 6.64
N GLY A 505 13.42 2.28 5.58
CA GLY A 505 13.40 2.76 4.20
C GLY A 505 12.06 3.40 3.83
N HIS A 506 10.94 2.74 4.12
CA HIS A 506 9.62 3.34 3.89
C HIS A 506 9.37 4.57 4.75
N GLY A 507 9.78 4.56 6.02
CA GLY A 507 9.67 5.71 6.91
C GLY A 507 10.42 6.92 6.36
N ILE A 508 11.67 6.72 5.93
CA ILE A 508 12.48 7.75 5.28
C ILE A 508 11.78 8.28 4.01
N SER A 509 11.34 7.40 3.11
CA SER A 509 10.61 7.80 1.89
C SER A 509 9.34 8.59 2.18
N LEU A 510 8.60 8.23 3.24
CA LEU A 510 7.39 8.94 3.66
C LEU A 510 7.74 10.33 4.19
N LEU A 511 8.72 10.42 5.08
CA LEU A 511 9.16 11.68 5.69
C LEU A 511 9.77 12.66 4.68
N VAL A 512 10.51 12.17 3.68
CA VAL A 512 11.02 12.99 2.57
C VAL A 512 9.86 13.63 1.79
N ARG A 513 8.79 12.87 1.53
CA ARG A 513 7.57 13.39 0.89
C ARG A 513 6.83 14.37 1.79
N ALA A 514 6.74 14.08 3.09
CA ALA A 514 6.13 14.98 4.08
C ALA A 514 6.86 16.32 4.10
N PHE A 515 8.18 16.33 4.24
CA PHE A 515 9.02 17.53 4.13
C PHE A 515 8.79 18.27 2.80
N ASN A 516 8.79 17.56 1.67
CA ASN A 516 8.57 18.22 0.39
C ASN A 516 7.16 18.84 0.28
N TYR A 517 6.15 18.20 0.91
CA TYR A 517 4.77 18.64 0.88
C TYR A 517 4.49 19.83 1.81
N THR A 518 4.93 19.75 3.07
CA THR A 518 4.63 20.75 4.11
C THR A 518 5.69 21.83 4.26
N LYS A 519 6.92 21.55 3.81
CA LYS A 519 8.14 22.34 4.08
C LYS A 519 8.56 22.36 5.56
N ASP A 520 7.97 21.51 6.39
CA ASP A 520 8.35 21.37 7.80
C ASP A 520 9.64 20.55 7.95
N ALA A 521 10.68 21.21 8.45
CA ALA A 521 12.01 20.63 8.64
C ALA A 521 12.02 19.45 9.61
N ALA A 522 11.06 19.35 10.54
CA ALA A 522 10.99 18.25 11.51
C ALA A 522 10.94 16.87 10.82
N TYR A 523 10.20 16.75 9.71
CA TYR A 523 10.15 15.51 8.92
C TYR A 523 11.52 15.13 8.35
N LEU A 524 12.27 16.11 7.82
CA LEU A 524 13.59 15.84 7.25
C LEU A 524 14.62 15.52 8.34
N GLU A 525 14.56 16.19 9.48
CA GLU A 525 15.42 15.88 10.63
C GLU A 525 15.17 14.47 11.16
N CYS A 526 13.90 14.06 11.27
CA CYS A 526 13.50 12.70 11.62
C CYS A 526 14.03 11.67 10.59
N ALA A 527 13.92 11.97 9.29
CA ALA A 527 14.46 11.11 8.23
C ALA A 527 16.00 10.97 8.32
N CYS A 528 16.71 12.04 8.64
CA CYS A 528 18.18 12.00 8.81
C CYS A 528 18.60 11.18 10.04
N LYS A 529 17.89 11.31 11.17
CA LYS A 529 18.13 10.45 12.36
C LYS A 529 17.94 8.97 12.05
N ALA A 530 17.01 8.63 11.15
CA ALA A 530 16.71 7.26 10.78
C ALA A 530 17.83 6.51 10.04
N LEU A 531 18.88 7.21 9.59
CA LEU A 531 20.07 6.61 9.00
C LEU A 531 20.95 5.88 10.02
N ALA A 532 20.92 6.27 11.29
CA ALA A 532 21.88 5.80 12.30
C ALA A 532 21.94 4.26 12.41
N ILE A 533 20.78 3.58 12.35
CA ILE A 533 20.74 2.13 12.50
C ILE A 533 21.24 1.36 11.26
N PHE A 534 21.35 2.00 10.10
CA PHE A 534 21.96 1.39 8.92
C PHE A 534 23.47 1.19 9.08
N ASN A 535 24.12 1.90 10.01
CA ASN A 535 25.53 1.73 10.35
C ASN A 535 25.78 0.77 11.51
N ARG A 536 24.73 0.27 12.15
CA ARG A 536 24.82 -0.67 13.27
C ARG A 536 24.56 -2.10 12.81
N THR A 537 25.31 -3.04 13.35
CA THR A 537 25.12 -4.46 13.05
C THR A 537 23.79 -4.96 13.65
N THR A 538 23.24 -6.06 13.14
CA THR A 538 22.06 -6.70 13.74
C THR A 538 22.29 -7.14 15.19
N ARG A 539 23.53 -7.45 15.58
CA ARG A 539 23.90 -7.76 16.97
C ARG A 539 23.85 -6.54 17.89
N ASP A 540 24.16 -5.36 17.36
CA ASP A 540 24.22 -4.09 18.10
C ASP A 540 22.89 -3.30 18.02
N GLY A 541 21.78 -4.00 17.78
CA GLY A 541 20.43 -3.41 17.65
C GLY A 541 20.22 -2.60 16.37
N GLY A 542 21.09 -2.77 15.36
CA GLY A 542 20.94 -2.18 14.03
C GLY A 542 20.29 -3.10 13.03
N VAL A 543 20.43 -2.75 11.75
CA VAL A 543 19.86 -3.52 10.62
C VAL A 543 20.91 -4.00 9.63
N ARG A 544 22.21 -3.72 9.84
CA ARG A 544 23.27 -4.14 8.94
C ARG A 544 23.75 -5.56 9.24
N SER A 545 23.79 -6.40 8.23
CA SER A 545 24.54 -7.67 8.21
C SER A 545 25.56 -7.63 7.07
N TYR A 546 26.43 -8.64 7.00
CA TYR A 546 27.43 -8.78 5.95
C TYR A 546 27.34 -10.17 5.35
N PHE A 547 27.19 -10.26 4.03
CA PHE A 547 27.08 -11.55 3.35
C PHE A 547 28.38 -12.34 3.54
N PHE A 548 28.31 -13.50 4.19
CA PHE A 548 29.48 -14.29 4.65
C PHE A 548 30.58 -13.47 5.36
N ASN A 549 30.18 -12.49 6.18
CA ASN A 549 31.09 -11.60 6.91
C ASN A 549 32.03 -10.78 6.00
N GLN A 550 31.71 -10.62 4.72
CA GLN A 550 32.48 -9.80 3.78
C GLN A 550 32.10 -8.32 3.95
N PRO A 551 33.02 -7.44 4.41
CA PRO A 551 32.69 -6.04 4.73
C PRO A 551 32.22 -5.19 3.54
N ASP A 552 32.62 -5.58 2.33
CA ASP A 552 32.28 -4.98 1.05
C ASP A 552 30.89 -5.40 0.52
N LEU A 553 30.25 -6.39 1.15
CA LEU A 553 28.89 -6.84 0.85
C LEU A 553 27.92 -6.58 2.02
N PRO A 554 27.71 -5.31 2.43
CA PRO A 554 26.73 -4.99 3.45
C PRO A 554 25.32 -5.28 2.94
N TRP A 555 24.49 -5.86 3.82
CA TRP A 555 23.07 -6.07 3.60
C TRP A 555 22.26 -5.37 4.70
N PHE A 556 21.13 -4.77 4.33
CA PHE A 556 20.21 -4.15 5.28
C PHE A 556 19.01 -5.08 5.48
N GLU A 557 18.94 -5.72 6.63
CA GLU A 557 18.00 -6.80 6.92
C GLU A 557 16.56 -6.29 7.13
N GLU A 558 15.61 -6.85 6.37
CA GLU A 558 14.17 -6.69 6.69
C GLU A 558 13.87 -7.21 8.09
N TYR A 559 14.49 -8.35 8.43
CA TYR A 559 14.40 -8.98 9.74
C TYR A 559 15.82 -9.16 10.27
N PRO A 560 16.22 -8.44 11.34
CA PRO A 560 17.59 -8.41 11.84
C PRO A 560 17.98 -9.70 12.57
N THR A 561 17.99 -10.80 11.82
CA THR A 561 18.45 -12.12 12.27
C THR A 561 19.96 -12.21 12.22
N ASP A 562 20.53 -13.06 13.08
CA ASP A 562 21.93 -13.45 13.03
C ASP A 562 22.01 -14.99 13.13
N PRO A 563 22.61 -15.69 12.14
CA PRO A 563 23.13 -15.13 10.89
C PRO A 563 22.02 -14.56 9.99
N GLY A 564 22.38 -13.62 9.11
CA GLY A 564 21.45 -12.87 8.27
C GLY A 564 20.45 -13.72 7.46
N SER A 565 19.30 -13.14 7.16
CA SER A 565 18.24 -13.77 6.36
C SER A 565 18.32 -13.38 4.90
N PHE A 566 18.77 -12.15 4.62
CA PHE A 566 18.95 -11.61 3.28
C PHE A 566 17.65 -11.58 2.45
N VAL A 567 16.55 -11.08 3.04
CA VAL A 567 15.26 -10.93 2.33
C VAL A 567 15.35 -9.87 1.23
N LEU A 568 15.07 -10.25 -0.02
CA LEU A 568 15.33 -9.43 -1.21
C LEU A 568 14.47 -8.16 -1.24
N ASN A 569 13.14 -8.30 -1.14
CA ASN A 569 12.23 -7.17 -1.31
C ASN A 569 12.50 -6.07 -0.27
N GLY A 570 12.74 -6.45 0.99
CA GLY A 570 12.91 -5.51 2.08
C GLY A 570 14.22 -4.74 1.97
N PHE A 571 15.28 -5.41 1.49
CA PHE A 571 16.55 -4.75 1.18
C PHE A 571 16.38 -3.70 0.08
N ILE A 572 15.70 -4.03 -1.02
CA ILE A 572 15.46 -3.08 -2.11
C ILE A 572 14.63 -1.88 -1.63
N TYR A 573 13.57 -2.10 -0.83
CA TYR A 573 12.81 -0.97 -0.26
C TYR A 573 13.67 -0.09 0.66
N ALA A 574 14.60 -0.69 1.41
CA ALA A 574 15.56 0.07 2.21
C ALA A 574 16.45 0.96 1.32
N LEU A 575 16.95 0.43 0.20
CA LEU A 575 17.72 1.19 -0.78
C LEU A 575 16.93 2.34 -1.40
N VAL A 576 15.64 2.14 -1.71
CA VAL A 576 14.78 3.21 -2.24
C VAL A 576 14.61 4.35 -1.22
N GLY A 577 14.49 4.05 0.08
CA GLY A 577 14.46 5.08 1.12
C GLY A 577 15.75 5.88 1.21
N LEU A 578 16.90 5.19 1.14
CA LEU A 578 18.22 5.83 1.10
C LEU A 578 18.39 6.71 -0.14
N TYR A 579 17.91 6.24 -1.31
CA TYR A 579 17.88 7.04 -2.53
C TYR A 579 17.04 8.30 -2.36
N ASP A 580 15.83 8.19 -1.81
CA ASP A 580 14.92 9.33 -1.64
C ASP A 580 15.56 10.43 -0.80
N LEU A 581 16.17 10.07 0.33
CA LEU A 581 16.87 11.01 1.19
C LEU A 581 18.11 11.62 0.52
N ALA A 582 18.84 10.83 -0.27
CA ALA A 582 19.99 11.31 -1.03
C ALA A 582 19.62 12.32 -2.13
N GLN A 583 18.37 12.34 -2.60
CA GLN A 583 17.88 13.31 -3.59
C GLN A 583 17.40 14.63 -3.00
N VAL A 584 17.26 14.74 -1.67
CA VAL A 584 16.75 15.96 -1.02
C VAL A 584 17.70 17.14 -1.25
N ARG A 585 17.15 18.30 -1.60
CA ARG A 585 17.86 19.58 -1.77
C ARG A 585 17.27 20.63 -0.84
N GLY A 586 18.08 21.60 -0.38
CA GLY A 586 17.55 22.87 0.13
C GLY A 586 17.88 23.27 1.58
N LEU A 587 18.57 22.43 2.38
CA LEU A 587 18.99 22.83 3.73
C LEU A 587 20.49 22.53 3.93
N SER A 588 21.28 23.54 4.34
CA SER A 588 22.74 23.40 4.44
C SER A 588 23.16 22.37 5.50
N LYS A 589 22.37 22.27 6.59
CA LYS A 589 22.57 21.29 7.68
C LYS A 589 22.28 19.84 7.27
N THR A 590 21.47 19.60 6.24
CA THR A 590 21.07 18.24 5.82
C THR A 590 21.91 17.69 4.67
N LYS A 591 22.89 18.47 4.19
CA LYS A 591 23.84 18.00 3.17
C LYS A 591 24.65 16.79 3.63
N MET A 592 24.98 16.70 4.91
CA MET A 592 25.71 15.57 5.47
C MET A 592 24.87 14.28 5.47
N CYS A 593 23.60 14.32 5.92
CA CYS A 593 22.75 13.13 5.89
C CYS A 593 22.39 12.70 4.47
N ALA A 594 22.19 13.62 3.52
CA ALA A 594 21.98 13.26 2.12
C ALA A 594 23.21 12.53 1.52
N GLU A 595 24.42 12.96 1.85
CA GLU A 595 25.65 12.29 1.39
C GLU A 595 25.85 10.93 2.08
N GLU A 596 25.54 10.81 3.37
CA GLU A 596 25.56 9.51 4.08
C GLU A 596 24.55 8.53 3.46
N ALA A 597 23.31 8.96 3.22
CA ALA A 597 22.29 8.15 2.56
C ALA A 597 22.76 7.68 1.17
N LYS A 598 23.42 8.56 0.41
CA LYS A 598 23.99 8.24 -0.90
C LYS A 598 25.11 7.19 -0.82
N GLN A 599 25.96 7.25 0.20
CA GLN A 599 27.02 6.25 0.42
C GLN A 599 26.42 4.89 0.78
N LEU A 600 25.45 4.86 1.69
CA LEU A 600 24.72 3.65 2.06
C LEU A 600 23.98 3.03 0.86
N PHE A 601 23.33 3.87 0.04
CA PHE A 601 22.66 3.45 -1.18
C PHE A 601 23.62 2.81 -2.17
N LYS A 602 24.76 3.45 -2.46
CA LYS A 602 25.78 2.92 -3.37
C LYS A 602 26.37 1.59 -2.89
N ALA A 603 26.70 1.50 -1.60
CA ALA A 603 27.21 0.26 -1.02
C ALA A 603 26.19 -0.87 -1.13
N GLY A 604 24.93 -0.59 -0.80
CA GLY A 604 23.85 -1.58 -0.91
C GLY A 604 23.51 -1.97 -2.36
N LEU A 605 23.60 -1.04 -3.32
CA LEU A 605 23.45 -1.35 -4.75
C LEU A 605 24.56 -2.27 -5.25
N HIS A 606 25.80 -2.04 -4.83
CA HIS A 606 26.90 -2.93 -5.16
C HIS A 606 26.64 -4.35 -4.64
N THR A 607 26.24 -4.49 -3.36
CA THR A 607 25.83 -5.78 -2.80
C THR A 607 24.68 -6.41 -3.58
N LEU A 608 23.63 -5.64 -3.89
CA LEU A 608 22.47 -6.13 -4.62
C LEU A 608 22.88 -6.67 -5.99
N SER A 609 23.65 -5.89 -6.77
CA SER A 609 24.12 -6.30 -8.09
C SER A 609 24.95 -7.58 -8.04
N THR A 610 25.85 -7.70 -7.06
CA THR A 610 26.70 -8.89 -6.88
C THR A 610 25.89 -10.13 -6.51
N LEU A 611 24.90 -9.99 -5.61
CA LEU A 611 24.16 -11.12 -5.05
C LEU A 611 22.86 -11.45 -5.79
N LEU A 612 22.38 -10.58 -6.69
CA LEU A 612 21.11 -10.75 -7.40
C LEU A 612 20.97 -12.13 -8.08
N PRO A 613 22.00 -12.71 -8.72
CA PRO A 613 21.90 -14.04 -9.32
C PRO A 613 21.54 -15.15 -8.33
N LEU A 614 21.88 -15.01 -7.04
CA LEU A 614 21.57 -16.02 -6.01
C LEU A 614 20.07 -16.12 -5.71
N PHE A 615 19.28 -15.11 -6.09
CA PHE A 615 17.83 -15.12 -5.92
C PHE A 615 17.09 -15.72 -7.11
N ASP A 616 17.77 -16.04 -8.21
CA ASP A 616 17.18 -16.60 -9.42
C ASP A 616 17.19 -18.14 -9.37
N SER A 617 16.02 -18.77 -9.42
CA SER A 617 15.91 -20.23 -9.41
C SER A 617 15.87 -20.85 -10.82
N GLY A 618 15.93 -20.02 -11.87
CA GLY A 618 15.71 -20.44 -13.26
C GLY A 618 14.24 -20.62 -13.66
N THR A 619 13.30 -20.50 -12.71
CA THR A 619 11.84 -20.70 -12.90
C THR A 619 10.99 -19.78 -12.01
N GLY A 620 11.63 -18.88 -11.28
CA GLY A 620 11.04 -18.02 -10.26
C GLY A 620 12.14 -17.34 -9.45
N THR A 621 11.78 -16.80 -8.29
CA THR A 621 12.76 -16.20 -7.37
C THR A 621 12.70 -16.81 -5.99
N PHE A 622 13.82 -16.80 -5.27
CA PHE A 622 13.83 -16.99 -3.82
C PHE A 622 13.42 -15.69 -3.11
N TYR A 623 12.74 -15.83 -1.97
CA TYR A 623 12.35 -14.70 -1.13
C TYR A 623 13.54 -14.19 -0.32
N ASP A 624 14.40 -15.11 0.11
CA ASP A 624 15.57 -14.85 0.94
C ASP A 624 16.66 -15.91 0.70
N LEU A 625 17.86 -15.68 1.25
CA LEU A 625 19.01 -16.59 1.08
C LEU A 625 19.21 -17.52 2.29
N ARG A 626 18.15 -17.85 3.04
CA ARG A 626 18.29 -18.72 4.22
C ARG A 626 18.84 -20.11 3.92
N HIS A 627 18.72 -20.57 2.68
CA HIS A 627 19.12 -21.92 2.26
C HIS A 627 20.63 -22.08 2.05
N ILE A 628 21.39 -20.98 1.96
CA ILE A 628 22.86 -21.00 1.89
C ILE A 628 23.52 -20.50 3.17
N VAL A 629 22.72 -20.15 4.19
CA VAL A 629 23.19 -19.63 5.47
C VAL A 629 22.85 -20.63 6.57
N ALA A 630 23.87 -21.37 7.04
CA ALA A 630 23.69 -22.31 8.14
C ALA A 630 23.51 -21.57 9.47
N VAL A 631 22.46 -21.89 10.22
CA VAL A 631 22.35 -21.52 11.64
C VAL A 631 23.22 -22.50 12.40
N LYS A 632 24.25 -22.02 13.10
CA LYS A 632 24.98 -22.87 14.06
C LYS A 632 24.06 -23.10 15.26
N ASP A 633 23.77 -24.36 15.58
CA ASP A 633 23.17 -24.72 16.87
C ASP A 633 24.18 -24.35 17.95
N ASP A 634 23.99 -23.20 18.61
CA ASP A 634 24.74 -22.90 19.82
C ASP A 634 23.97 -23.51 21.01
N HIS A 635 24.45 -24.66 21.49
CA HIS A 635 23.90 -25.39 22.65
C HIS A 635 24.07 -24.65 24.00
N ARG A 636 24.11 -23.32 24.01
CA ARG A 636 24.37 -22.51 25.20
C ARG A 636 23.25 -21.52 25.49
N THR A 637 22.08 -22.03 25.87
CA THR A 637 21.15 -21.29 26.71
C THR A 637 20.65 -22.18 27.85
N HIS A 638 20.98 -21.76 29.07
CA HIS A 638 20.39 -22.28 30.31
C HIS A 638 18.92 -21.84 30.36
N GLY A 639 18.00 -22.80 30.32
CA GLY A 639 16.57 -22.57 30.48
C GLY A 639 15.77 -23.69 29.84
N ASN A 640 14.95 -24.38 30.63
CA ASN A 640 14.14 -25.54 30.25
C ASN A 640 13.02 -25.19 29.24
N HIS A 641 13.39 -24.86 28.01
CA HIS A 641 12.49 -24.94 26.87
C HIS A 641 13.05 -25.97 25.90
N GLU A 642 12.35 -27.10 25.80
CA GLU A 642 12.58 -28.12 24.79
C GLU A 642 12.65 -27.46 23.41
N ILE A 643 13.87 -27.30 22.90
CA ILE A 643 14.11 -27.16 21.47
C ILE A 643 13.72 -28.53 20.91
N SER A 644 12.44 -28.67 20.55
CA SER A 644 11.99 -29.78 19.71
C SER A 644 12.99 -29.89 18.57
N LYS A 645 13.56 -31.08 18.36
CA LYS A 645 14.53 -31.45 17.30
C LYS A 645 14.24 -30.66 16.02
N ALA A 646 14.81 -29.47 15.92
CA ALA A 646 14.47 -28.54 14.87
C ALA A 646 15.37 -28.93 13.71
N SER A 647 14.77 -29.68 12.78
CA SER A 647 15.23 -29.91 11.42
C SER A 647 16.33 -28.93 11.01
N ASN A 648 17.53 -29.45 10.74
CA ASN A 648 18.64 -28.70 10.14
C ASN A 648 18.08 -27.68 9.14
N PRO A 649 18.35 -26.36 9.24
CA PRO A 649 17.77 -25.35 8.36
C PRO A 649 17.92 -25.68 6.85
N LEU A 650 18.98 -26.43 6.50
CA LEU A 650 19.22 -26.95 5.14
C LEU A 650 18.18 -27.99 4.67
N SER A 651 17.54 -28.72 5.59
CA SER A 651 16.50 -29.71 5.26
C SER A 651 15.16 -29.09 4.86
N LEU A 652 14.99 -27.77 5.02
CA LEU A 652 13.78 -27.05 4.60
C LEU A 652 13.86 -26.57 3.14
N GLY A 653 15.04 -26.63 2.53
CA GLY A 653 15.28 -26.15 1.16
C GLY A 653 15.12 -24.63 1.00
N PRO A 654 15.21 -24.13 -0.25
CA PRO A 654 15.04 -22.71 -0.57
C PRO A 654 13.65 -22.18 -0.24
N ASN A 655 13.60 -21.01 0.39
CA ASN A 655 12.34 -20.29 0.61
C ASN A 655 11.92 -19.59 -0.70
N ARG A 656 11.13 -20.27 -1.52
CA ARG A 656 10.62 -19.73 -2.79
C ARG A 656 9.68 -18.55 -2.54
N ALA A 657 9.85 -17.47 -3.29
CA ALA A 657 8.91 -16.37 -3.30
C ALA A 657 7.62 -16.82 -4.01
N ARG A 658 6.46 -16.67 -3.35
CA ARG A 658 5.17 -16.79 -4.02
C ARG A 658 5.05 -15.76 -5.15
N TRP A 659 4.18 -16.01 -6.13
CA TRP A 659 4.03 -15.16 -7.32
C TRP A 659 3.80 -13.67 -7.03
N ASP A 660 3.09 -13.33 -5.94
CA ASP A 660 2.93 -11.92 -5.52
C ASP A 660 4.29 -11.26 -5.19
N TYR A 661 5.15 -11.93 -4.42
CA TYR A 661 6.50 -11.40 -4.13
C TYR A 661 7.41 -11.42 -5.36
N HIS A 662 7.31 -12.45 -6.20
CA HIS A 662 8.04 -12.49 -7.45
C HIS A 662 7.71 -11.27 -8.34
N SER A 663 6.43 -10.90 -8.42
CA SER A 663 6.00 -9.70 -9.14
C SER A 663 6.53 -8.39 -8.52
N VAL A 664 6.63 -8.32 -7.19
CA VAL A 664 7.25 -7.20 -6.47
C VAL A 664 8.73 -7.10 -6.84
N HIS A 665 9.47 -8.21 -6.85
CA HIS A 665 10.88 -8.24 -7.22
C HIS A 665 11.11 -7.73 -8.66
N ILE A 666 10.28 -8.17 -9.61
CA ILE A 666 10.35 -7.71 -11.01
C ILE A 666 10.17 -6.18 -11.09
N ARG A 667 9.10 -5.66 -10.47
CA ARG A 667 8.80 -4.22 -10.50
C ARG A 667 9.89 -3.40 -9.77
N GLN A 668 10.42 -3.92 -8.67
CA GLN A 668 11.54 -3.34 -7.94
C GLN A 668 12.79 -3.19 -8.82
N LEU A 669 13.17 -4.23 -9.57
CA LEU A 669 14.32 -4.18 -10.47
C LEU A 669 14.10 -3.19 -11.63
N ARG A 670 12.91 -3.15 -12.22
CA ARG A 670 12.57 -2.17 -13.27
C ARG A 670 12.68 -0.74 -12.76
N ILE A 671 12.26 -0.49 -11.53
CA ILE A 671 12.41 0.82 -10.88
C ILE A 671 13.89 1.11 -10.64
N LEU A 672 14.63 0.19 -10.03
CA LEU A 672 16.06 0.39 -9.75
C LEU A 672 16.88 0.67 -11.01
N ALA A 673 16.52 0.10 -12.16
CA ALA A 673 17.19 0.40 -13.42
C ALA A 673 17.12 1.89 -13.81
N SER A 674 16.08 2.61 -13.37
CA SER A 674 15.97 4.06 -13.54
C SER A 674 16.71 4.88 -12.48
N LEU A 675 16.97 4.29 -11.30
CA LEU A 675 17.61 4.96 -10.16
C LEU A 675 19.14 4.74 -10.12
N ALA A 676 19.63 3.67 -10.75
CA ALA A 676 21.02 3.23 -10.76
C ALA A 676 21.44 2.84 -12.18
N SER A 677 21.78 3.84 -12.99
CA SER A 677 22.07 3.63 -14.42
C SER A 677 23.28 2.71 -14.65
N GLU A 678 24.22 2.64 -13.70
CA GLU A 678 25.38 1.76 -13.75
C GLU A 678 25.04 0.25 -13.76
N TYR A 679 23.87 -0.14 -13.21
CA TYR A 679 23.41 -1.54 -13.15
C TYR A 679 22.14 -1.78 -13.99
N ALA A 680 21.69 -0.79 -14.75
CA ALA A 680 20.40 -0.80 -15.44
C ALA A 680 20.23 -2.03 -16.36
N THR A 681 21.25 -2.37 -17.16
CA THR A 681 21.21 -3.54 -18.04
C THR A 681 20.99 -4.83 -17.26
N GLN A 682 21.77 -5.07 -16.20
CA GLN A 682 21.64 -6.28 -15.38
C GLN A 682 20.24 -6.39 -14.76
N PHE A 683 19.71 -5.28 -14.23
CA PHE A 683 18.39 -5.25 -13.61
C PHE A 683 17.27 -5.46 -14.62
N LEU A 684 17.34 -4.83 -15.80
CA LEU A 684 16.32 -5.00 -16.85
C LEU A 684 16.35 -6.40 -17.45
N ASP A 685 17.52 -6.96 -17.74
CA ASP A 685 17.67 -8.32 -18.27
C ASP A 685 17.14 -9.36 -17.26
N THR A 686 17.46 -9.17 -15.98
CA THR A 686 16.94 -10.02 -14.91
C THR A 686 15.43 -9.88 -14.75
N ALA A 687 14.90 -8.65 -14.75
CA ALA A 687 13.47 -8.42 -14.68
C ALA A 687 12.70 -8.99 -15.88
N ALA A 688 13.26 -8.91 -17.09
CA ALA A 688 12.68 -9.49 -18.30
C ALA A 688 12.62 -11.02 -18.20
N ARG A 689 13.73 -11.65 -17.80
CA ARG A 689 13.81 -13.10 -17.57
C ARG A 689 12.83 -13.55 -16.49
N TRP A 690 12.75 -12.84 -15.37
CA TRP A 690 11.79 -13.13 -14.30
C TRP A 690 10.34 -12.94 -14.75
N THR A 691 10.05 -11.91 -15.55
CA THR A 691 8.72 -11.74 -16.16
C THR A 691 8.35 -12.95 -17.02
N ALA A 692 9.30 -13.52 -17.76
CA ALA A 692 9.05 -14.71 -18.59
C ALA A 692 8.68 -15.95 -17.74
N TYR A 693 9.21 -16.09 -16.52
CA TYR A 693 8.87 -17.19 -15.61
C TYR A 693 7.39 -17.19 -15.22
N MET A 694 6.75 -16.02 -15.15
CA MET A 694 5.32 -15.89 -14.87
C MET A 694 4.42 -16.49 -15.95
N SER A 695 4.98 -16.80 -17.13
CA SER A 695 4.33 -17.44 -18.27
C SER A 695 4.82 -18.88 -18.51
N GLY A 696 5.63 -19.45 -17.61
CA GLY A 696 6.11 -20.83 -17.69
C GLY A 696 7.44 -21.00 -18.44
N ASN A 697 8.07 -19.92 -18.91
CA ASN A 697 9.41 -20.00 -19.47
C ASN A 697 10.41 -20.35 -18.36
N ARG A 698 11.52 -20.98 -18.75
CA ARG A 698 12.57 -21.44 -17.83
C ARG A 698 13.92 -21.03 -18.40
N SER A 699 14.89 -20.79 -17.53
CA SER A 699 16.28 -20.71 -17.99
C SER A 699 16.68 -22.03 -18.67
N PRO A 700 17.45 -21.99 -19.78
CA PRO A 700 17.93 -23.20 -20.44
C PRO A 700 18.66 -24.13 -19.47
N HIS A 701 18.46 -25.44 -19.62
CA HIS A 701 19.36 -26.43 -19.05
C HIS A 701 20.52 -26.69 -20.03
N ASN A 702 21.56 -27.40 -19.56
CA ASN A 702 22.72 -27.77 -20.37
C ASN A 702 22.42 -28.85 -21.41
#